data_AF-A0A9D2AU81-F1
#
_entry.id   AF-A0A9D2AU81-F1
#
_cell.length_a   1.000
_cell.length_b   1.000
_cell.length_c   1.000
_cell.angle_alpha   90.00
_cell.angle_beta   90.00
_cell.angle_gamma   90.00
#
_symmetry.space_group_name_H-M   'P 1'
#
loop_
_entity.id
_entity.type
_entity.pdbx_description
1 polymer ?
#
loop_
_entity_poly.entity_id
_entity_poly.type
_entity_poly.pdbx_seq_one_letter_code
_entity_poly.pdbx_strand_id
1 'polypeptide(L)'
;MQKGYRILSVEAADIYKEEQENGVVVGYKLPEDKSDAYFRLFKVLLDASLDSMELEKAYKRICRKKFSFADKYGNAYTLAVVNVKFNYIYKPQNGNPVNLKSLREHFYQNGFCVNGAHYVRYKRSAGSSREGKCLFIDARLYRAMFKWGDCGLKPKTDLASWESYKALSLSSIKGTVKIPLDGILFVPDYKSVFQEEVISVEMREGQLCAEQKTVQVTNDIWDGESLLDESIFEKYYADRHMLLLRGKFFKSCAFRTKLQKWFADKHITLESLKARGFVTLAEDIDQIVMVTTPNSLKYLKFAGGLTEKNIRQWAAHTDGTFGVVKYDKGTRFFGGRMVQSSYQLLNTLSLSEEEVKQLLQPSIDYISLLRRDIDFMCYHFTDAFAREKDGEEEHMDGLAERADVIFTLMHKCPHFDETELYSNFRDDVVRSLKERLKRGHILLNGTNATLFGNGTELLKYLADEEVKSELKLGQIRCERFENGAKLLCARSPHITMGNLYCAENVFGGGIWDYFDLGENIVCVNAIGENIQQRLNGCDYDSDTMLITDDALLVNAAARYGDFFKVPVCNIQAAGKTGQTLSELDHDTSVNKIGEIVNLSQKLNSILWDELYNGADEREILSVYEDICKLAVLSGLEIDKAKRSFETVCIGRELSALRKKYKRPAPQFFAEIDERRGKQYAFYHTAMDYLYTLVNKIQFRKGREQYGDYRPISSSLAYDIGSGNATEYRHKDKIVAIIDESKARINRLYLAIRTADEQEREVLYEQIADIKEERDKQVSKWLTNKNVLILVLRHYEKNSAADWRIYAAFINHPIFSELLWELYDGTAEQVTEDENGEYTLYGRKFAKKYKKMRME
;
A
#
# COMPACT_ATOMS: atom_id res chain seq x y z
N MET A 1 -11.37 2.25 -17.02
CA MET A 1 -12.51 2.48 -16.12
C MET A 1 -12.35 3.88 -15.52
N GLN A 2 -13.42 4.66 -15.31
CA GLN A 2 -13.31 5.95 -14.62
C GLN A 2 -12.81 5.70 -13.18
N LYS A 3 -11.77 6.41 -12.71
CA LYS A 3 -11.15 6.18 -11.39
C LYS A 3 -12.13 6.36 -10.22
N GLY A 4 -13.10 7.26 -10.36
CA GLY A 4 -14.14 7.52 -9.37
C GLY A 4 -14.84 8.87 -9.61
N TYR A 5 -15.47 9.39 -8.56
CA TYR A 5 -16.08 10.73 -8.54
C TYR A 5 -15.48 11.55 -7.41
N ARG A 6 -15.05 12.79 -7.67
CA ARG A 6 -14.61 13.71 -6.61
C ARG A 6 -15.82 14.08 -5.74
N ILE A 7 -15.68 13.97 -4.42
CA ILE A 7 -16.71 14.28 -3.43
C ILE A 7 -16.22 15.31 -2.41
N LEU A 8 -17.16 16.03 -1.80
CA LEU A 8 -16.86 16.97 -0.73
C LEU A 8 -16.15 16.25 0.43
N SER A 9 -15.09 16.87 0.94
CA SER A 9 -14.37 16.40 2.14
C SER A 9 -14.22 17.57 3.12
N VAL A 10 -14.91 17.47 4.25
CA VAL A 10 -15.08 18.57 5.21
C VAL A 10 -14.85 18.09 6.64
N GLU A 11 -14.31 18.95 7.49
CA GLU A 11 -14.14 18.65 8.91
C GLU A 11 -15.47 18.87 9.65
N ALA A 12 -15.80 17.95 10.56
CA ALA A 12 -17.01 18.02 11.36
C ALA A 12 -17.09 19.32 12.19
N ALA A 13 -15.95 19.82 12.66
CA ALA A 13 -15.88 21.08 13.39
C ALA A 13 -16.26 22.29 12.51
N ASP A 14 -15.94 22.24 11.21
CA ASP A 14 -16.28 23.32 10.26
C ASP A 14 -17.77 23.28 9.92
N ILE A 15 -18.34 22.10 9.70
CA ILE A 15 -19.80 21.93 9.54
C ILE A 15 -20.53 22.49 10.76
N TYR A 16 -20.08 22.09 11.96
CA TYR A 16 -20.71 22.52 13.21
C TYR A 16 -20.65 24.02 13.39
N LYS A 17 -19.49 24.64 13.06
CA LYS A 17 -19.32 26.10 13.07
C LYS A 17 -20.33 26.78 12.16
N GLU A 18 -20.45 26.32 10.91
CA GLU A 18 -21.36 26.92 9.93
C GLU A 18 -22.84 26.71 10.30
N GLU A 19 -23.19 25.61 10.97
CA GLU A 19 -24.55 25.44 11.52
C GLU A 19 -24.88 26.48 12.60
N GLN A 20 -23.90 26.90 13.41
CA GLN A 20 -24.11 27.99 14.38
C GLN A 20 -24.28 29.36 13.70
N GLU A 21 -23.61 29.58 12.57
CA GLU A 21 -23.62 30.87 11.86
C GLU A 21 -24.82 31.01 10.91
N ASN A 22 -25.13 29.94 10.16
CA ASN A 22 -26.15 29.93 9.09
C ASN A 22 -27.48 29.30 9.53
N GLY A 23 -27.49 28.62 10.68
CA GLY A 23 -28.60 27.78 11.14
C GLY A 23 -28.60 26.39 10.49
N VAL A 24 -29.08 25.39 11.24
CA VAL A 24 -29.07 23.95 10.86
C VAL A 24 -29.78 23.67 9.53
N VAL A 25 -30.80 24.45 9.16
CA VAL A 25 -31.55 24.25 7.92
C VAL A 25 -30.70 24.57 6.69
N VAL A 26 -29.86 25.61 6.76
CA VAL A 26 -28.92 25.94 5.67
C VAL A 26 -27.67 25.08 5.79
N GLY A 27 -27.14 25.00 7.01
CA GLY A 27 -25.93 24.25 7.37
C GLY A 27 -24.68 24.80 6.68
N TYR A 28 -23.88 23.88 6.14
CA TYR A 28 -22.65 24.21 5.43
C TYR A 28 -22.95 24.86 4.07
N LYS A 29 -22.49 26.09 3.86
CA LYS A 29 -22.77 26.88 2.65
C LYS A 29 -21.64 26.73 1.64
N LEU A 30 -21.94 26.14 0.49
CA LEU A 30 -20.98 26.09 -0.62
C LEU A 30 -20.87 27.47 -1.29
N PRO A 31 -19.70 27.83 -1.85
CA PRO A 31 -19.53 29.05 -2.64
C PRO A 31 -20.58 29.16 -3.78
N GLU A 32 -21.11 30.36 -4.01
CA GLU A 32 -22.27 30.61 -4.90
C GLU A 32 -22.00 30.37 -6.39
N ASP A 33 -20.74 30.47 -6.82
CA ASP A 33 -20.31 30.16 -8.19
C ASP A 33 -19.47 28.88 -8.23
N LYS A 34 -19.52 28.15 -9.37
CA LYS A 34 -18.57 27.09 -9.78
C LYS A 34 -17.14 27.63 -9.99
N SER A 35 -16.73 28.54 -9.13
CA SER A 35 -15.40 29.10 -8.98
C SER A 35 -14.39 28.02 -8.58
N ASP A 36 -13.11 28.35 -8.73
CA ASP A 36 -12.03 27.50 -8.20
C ASP A 36 -12.20 27.19 -6.71
N ALA A 37 -12.79 28.10 -5.93
CA ALA A 37 -13.04 27.88 -4.50
C ALA A 37 -14.06 26.76 -4.25
N TYR A 38 -15.09 26.65 -5.11
CA TYR A 38 -16.09 25.59 -5.03
C TYR A 38 -15.47 24.20 -5.26
N PHE A 39 -14.72 24.03 -6.37
CA PHE A 39 -14.13 22.74 -6.73
C PHE A 39 -13.03 22.29 -5.77
N ARG A 40 -12.35 23.22 -5.07
CA ARG A 40 -11.34 22.91 -4.04
C ARG A 40 -11.90 22.23 -2.79
N LEU A 41 -13.22 22.24 -2.58
CA LEU A 41 -13.86 21.51 -1.47
C LEU A 41 -13.99 20.01 -1.75
N PHE A 42 -13.86 19.59 -3.01
CA PHE A 42 -13.97 18.21 -3.44
C PHE A 42 -12.60 17.55 -3.42
N LYS A 43 -12.14 17.18 -2.22
CA LYS A 43 -10.75 16.81 -1.99
C LYS A 43 -10.48 15.32 -2.04
N VAL A 44 -11.50 14.45 -2.07
CA VAL A 44 -11.29 13.00 -2.07
C VAL A 44 -12.12 12.33 -3.16
N LEU A 45 -11.75 11.11 -3.53
CA LEU A 45 -12.50 10.30 -4.49
C LEU A 45 -13.49 9.39 -3.77
N LEU A 46 -14.72 9.34 -4.29
CA LEU A 46 -15.59 8.19 -4.17
C LEU A 46 -15.14 7.17 -5.21
N ASP A 47 -14.44 6.14 -4.74
CA ASP A 47 -13.84 5.13 -5.60
C ASP A 47 -14.85 4.43 -6.51
N ALA A 48 -14.36 4.03 -7.69
CA ALA A 48 -15.09 3.07 -8.50
C ALA A 48 -15.21 1.77 -7.69
N SER A 49 -16.45 1.41 -7.36
CA SER A 49 -16.78 0.33 -6.43
C SER A 49 -18.17 -0.23 -6.75
N LEU A 50 -18.49 -1.43 -6.26
CA LEU A 50 -19.84 -1.99 -6.42
C LEU A 50 -20.90 -1.08 -5.78
N ASP A 51 -20.54 -0.40 -4.69
CA ASP A 51 -21.40 0.56 -4.00
C ASP A 51 -21.65 1.81 -4.85
N SER A 52 -20.61 2.42 -5.44
CA SER A 52 -20.77 3.62 -6.26
C SER A 52 -21.53 3.36 -7.56
N MET A 53 -21.38 2.16 -8.13
CA MET A 53 -22.19 1.70 -9.27
C MET A 53 -23.69 1.62 -8.93
N GLU A 54 -24.05 1.06 -7.77
CA GLU A 54 -25.45 1.03 -7.33
C GLU A 54 -25.96 2.42 -6.94
N LEU A 55 -25.12 3.22 -6.28
CA LEU A 55 -25.46 4.59 -5.89
C LEU A 55 -25.84 5.43 -7.10
N GLU A 56 -25.10 5.32 -8.20
CA GLU A 56 -25.42 6.01 -9.44
C GLU A 56 -26.79 5.58 -10.01
N LYS A 57 -27.09 4.27 -10.01
CA LYS A 57 -28.40 3.75 -10.44
C LYS A 57 -29.53 4.28 -9.55
N ALA A 58 -29.33 4.23 -8.23
CA ALA A 58 -30.30 4.70 -7.25
C ALA A 58 -30.56 6.20 -7.40
N TYR A 59 -29.50 7.00 -7.61
CA TYR A 59 -29.60 8.43 -7.81
C TYR A 59 -30.41 8.79 -9.06
N LYS A 60 -30.09 8.17 -10.21
CA LYS A 60 -30.83 8.38 -11.46
C LYS A 60 -32.31 8.05 -11.30
N ARG A 61 -32.62 6.95 -10.61
CA ARG A 61 -34.00 6.50 -10.35
C ARG A 61 -34.77 7.43 -9.41
N ILE A 62 -34.16 7.85 -8.30
CA ILE A 62 -34.84 8.56 -7.20
C ILE A 62 -34.81 10.08 -7.41
N CYS A 63 -33.64 10.64 -7.68
CA CYS A 63 -33.45 12.08 -7.82
C CYS A 63 -33.83 12.58 -9.22
N ARG A 64 -33.93 11.70 -10.22
CA ARG A 64 -34.24 12.03 -11.63
C ARG A 64 -33.33 13.12 -12.20
N LYS A 65 -32.06 13.09 -11.79
CA LYS A 65 -31.02 14.05 -12.16
C LYS A 65 -29.77 13.30 -12.60
N LYS A 66 -28.87 14.01 -13.30
CA LYS A 66 -27.53 13.50 -13.59
C LYS A 66 -26.78 13.27 -12.28
N PHE A 67 -26.19 12.09 -12.13
CA PHE A 67 -25.47 11.70 -10.91
C PHE A 67 -24.23 12.56 -10.64
N SER A 68 -23.60 13.03 -11.71
CA SER A 68 -22.37 13.79 -11.66
C SER A 68 -22.40 15.03 -12.54
N PHE A 69 -21.52 15.98 -12.22
CA PHE A 69 -21.18 17.13 -13.05
C PHE A 69 -19.67 17.15 -13.28
N ALA A 70 -19.20 17.93 -14.25
CA ALA A 70 -17.78 18.02 -14.58
C ALA A 70 -17.26 19.45 -14.55
N ASP A 71 -15.95 19.60 -14.31
CA ASP A 71 -15.22 20.85 -14.54
C ASP A 71 -14.77 20.97 -16.00
N LYS A 72 -13.97 22.00 -16.31
CA LYS A 72 -13.43 22.22 -17.66
C LYS A 72 -12.38 21.20 -18.11
N TYR A 73 -11.84 20.41 -17.18
CA TYR A 73 -10.85 19.36 -17.45
C TYR A 73 -11.52 17.97 -17.59
N GLY A 74 -12.84 17.89 -17.42
CA GLY A 74 -13.59 16.64 -17.53
C GLY A 74 -13.59 15.81 -16.24
N ASN A 75 -13.03 16.32 -15.14
CA ASN A 75 -13.08 15.65 -13.84
C ASN A 75 -14.54 15.56 -13.37
N ALA A 76 -14.97 14.38 -12.93
CA ALA A 76 -16.35 14.16 -12.51
C ALA A 76 -16.53 14.35 -11.00
N TYR A 77 -17.60 15.03 -10.61
CA TYR A 77 -17.95 15.38 -9.24
C TYR A 77 -19.35 14.89 -8.91
N THR A 78 -19.60 14.52 -7.66
CA THR A 78 -20.96 14.25 -7.17
C THR A 78 -21.19 14.83 -5.79
N LEU A 79 -22.45 15.23 -5.54
CA LEU A 79 -22.94 15.65 -4.23
C LEU A 79 -23.78 14.55 -3.56
N ALA A 80 -23.86 13.34 -4.14
CA ALA A 80 -24.66 12.27 -3.55
C ALA A 80 -24.13 11.83 -2.17
N VAL A 81 -22.83 11.97 -1.94
CA VAL A 81 -22.11 11.59 -0.73
C VAL A 81 -21.12 12.69 -0.35
N VAL A 82 -20.90 12.85 0.95
CA VAL A 82 -19.91 13.75 1.57
C VAL A 82 -19.02 12.92 2.49
N ASN A 83 -17.70 13.11 2.39
CA ASN A 83 -16.75 12.59 3.35
C ASN A 83 -16.60 13.56 4.52
N VAL A 84 -16.87 13.10 5.74
CA VAL A 84 -16.74 13.90 6.96
C VAL A 84 -15.57 13.38 7.79
N LYS A 85 -14.67 14.29 8.14
CA LYS A 85 -13.48 14.04 8.95
C LYS A 85 -13.69 14.52 10.38
N PHE A 86 -13.22 13.75 11.36
CA PHE A 86 -13.34 14.04 12.79
C PHE A 86 -11.96 14.22 13.42
N ASN A 87 -11.19 15.21 12.94
CA ASN A 87 -9.81 15.42 13.37
C ASN A 87 -9.65 16.57 14.38
N TYR A 88 -10.52 17.58 14.29
CA TYR A 88 -10.41 18.80 15.09
C TYR A 88 -11.57 19.00 16.04
N ILE A 89 -11.26 19.50 17.24
CA ILE A 89 -12.28 19.98 18.19
C ILE A 89 -12.78 21.35 17.75
N TYR A 90 -14.07 21.61 17.94
CA TYR A 90 -14.64 22.94 17.72
C TYR A 90 -14.39 23.81 18.95
N LYS A 91 -13.78 24.98 18.75
CA LYS A 91 -13.52 25.97 19.80
C LYS A 91 -14.25 27.27 19.44
N PRO A 92 -15.38 27.59 20.10
CA PRO A 92 -16.03 28.88 19.88
C PRO A 92 -15.17 30.02 20.46
N GLN A 93 -15.37 31.24 19.97
CA GLN A 93 -14.72 32.44 20.55
C GLN A 93 -15.16 32.68 21.99
N ASN A 94 -16.45 32.42 22.28
CA ASN A 94 -17.04 32.48 23.61
C ASN A 94 -17.81 31.16 23.86
N GLY A 95 -17.44 30.41 24.90
CA GLY A 95 -18.11 29.15 25.28
C GLY A 95 -17.17 27.96 25.44
N ASN A 96 -17.75 26.80 25.74
CA ASN A 96 -17.00 25.57 25.96
C ASN A 96 -16.65 24.89 24.62
N PRO A 97 -15.42 24.38 24.46
CA PRO A 97 -15.06 23.57 23.30
C PRO A 97 -15.94 22.32 23.17
N VAL A 98 -16.31 21.99 21.94
CA VAL A 98 -16.99 20.73 21.61
C VAL A 98 -15.94 19.72 21.14
N ASN A 99 -15.82 18.62 21.89
CA ASN A 99 -14.81 17.60 21.62
C ASN A 99 -15.24 16.68 20.45
N LEU A 100 -14.29 15.86 19.97
CA LEU A 100 -14.50 14.94 18.85
C LEU A 100 -15.60 13.90 19.08
N LYS A 101 -15.72 13.39 20.32
CA LYS A 101 -16.75 12.41 20.68
C LYS A 101 -18.14 13.04 20.53
N SER A 102 -18.33 14.24 21.06
CA SER A 102 -19.59 14.99 20.97
C SER A 102 -19.94 15.39 19.54
N LEU A 103 -18.97 15.84 18.73
CA LEU A 103 -19.22 16.13 17.31
C LEU A 103 -19.67 14.88 16.55
N ARG A 104 -19.01 13.73 16.79
CA ARG A 104 -19.37 12.47 16.14
C ARG A 104 -20.76 11.99 16.54
N GLU A 105 -21.07 12.04 17.83
CA GLU A 105 -22.41 11.72 18.35
C GLU A 105 -23.49 12.61 17.71
N HIS A 106 -23.27 13.91 17.69
CA HIS A 106 -24.19 14.88 17.11
C HIS A 106 -24.51 14.59 15.63
N PHE A 107 -23.48 14.44 14.79
CA PHE A 107 -23.69 14.22 13.36
C PHE A 107 -24.20 12.81 13.04
N TYR A 108 -23.84 11.79 13.82
CA TYR A 108 -24.36 10.44 13.60
C TYR A 108 -25.86 10.36 13.91
N GLN A 109 -26.33 11.13 14.89
CA GLN A 109 -27.74 11.19 15.27
C GLN A 109 -28.56 12.09 14.34
N ASN A 110 -28.06 13.28 14.01
CA ASN A 110 -28.86 14.33 13.38
C ASN A 110 -28.59 14.51 11.87
N GLY A 111 -27.44 14.03 11.38
CA GLY A 111 -26.95 14.45 10.08
C GLY A 111 -26.60 15.94 10.05
N PHE A 112 -26.54 16.53 8.86
CA PHE A 112 -26.31 17.96 8.65
C PHE A 112 -26.85 18.39 7.28
N CYS A 113 -26.92 19.70 7.05
CA CYS A 113 -27.31 20.26 5.75
C CYS A 113 -26.11 20.82 4.98
N VAL A 114 -26.12 20.67 3.65
CA VAL A 114 -25.22 21.38 2.72
C VAL A 114 -26.09 22.12 1.72
N ASN A 115 -26.06 23.46 1.73
CA ASN A 115 -26.97 24.30 0.94
C ASN A 115 -28.45 23.87 1.05
N GLY A 116 -28.88 23.49 2.26
CA GLY A 116 -30.24 23.01 2.53
C GLY A 116 -30.57 21.58 2.09
N ALA A 117 -29.64 20.85 1.47
CA ALA A 117 -29.80 19.41 1.25
C ALA A 117 -29.33 18.64 2.49
N HIS A 118 -30.18 17.76 3.02
CA HIS A 118 -29.90 17.02 4.25
C HIS A 118 -29.12 15.72 3.98
N TYR A 119 -28.05 15.51 4.74
CA TYR A 119 -27.15 14.36 4.66
C TYR A 119 -27.18 13.59 5.98
N VAL A 120 -27.20 12.26 5.88
CA VAL A 120 -27.24 11.36 7.03
C VAL A 120 -26.08 10.37 6.98
N ARG A 121 -25.66 9.86 8.14
CA ARG A 121 -24.56 8.90 8.25
C ARG A 121 -24.82 7.70 7.35
N TYR A 122 -23.87 7.37 6.48
CA TYR A 122 -24.01 6.28 5.51
C TYR A 122 -23.22 5.04 5.91
N LYS A 123 -21.91 5.04 5.64
CA LYS A 123 -21.01 3.89 5.77
C LYS A 123 -19.57 4.34 6.05
N ARG A 124 -18.75 3.41 6.54
CA ARG A 124 -17.32 3.60 6.76
C ARG A 124 -16.58 2.27 6.61
N SER A 125 -15.42 2.28 5.96
CA SER A 125 -14.56 1.09 5.90
C SER A 125 -13.77 0.95 7.20
N ALA A 126 -13.15 -0.20 7.45
CA ALA A 126 -12.27 -0.38 8.60
C ALA A 126 -11.08 0.60 8.57
N GLY A 127 -10.53 0.89 7.38
CA GLY A 127 -9.47 1.88 7.18
C GLY A 127 -9.95 3.29 7.49
N SER A 128 -11.08 3.71 6.89
CA SER A 128 -11.61 5.06 7.10
C SER A 128 -11.99 5.30 8.57
N SER A 129 -12.48 4.28 9.27
CA SER A 129 -12.77 4.36 10.71
C SER A 129 -11.55 4.71 11.55
N ARG A 130 -10.39 4.09 11.26
CA ARG A 130 -9.14 4.33 11.99
C ARG A 130 -8.58 5.72 11.74
N GLU A 131 -8.89 6.31 10.59
CA GLU A 131 -8.56 7.69 10.24
C GLU A 131 -9.60 8.70 10.74
N GLY A 132 -10.65 8.25 11.45
CA GLY A 132 -11.71 9.14 11.92
C GLY A 132 -12.56 9.74 10.79
N LYS A 133 -12.72 9.02 9.68
CA LYS A 133 -13.49 9.41 8.50
C LYS A 133 -14.78 8.60 8.36
N CYS A 134 -15.86 9.24 7.90
CA CYS A 134 -17.14 8.59 7.64
C CYS A 134 -17.86 9.22 6.44
N LEU A 135 -18.48 8.39 5.61
CA LEU A 135 -19.31 8.86 4.50
C LEU A 135 -20.72 9.19 5.00
N PHE A 136 -21.25 10.32 4.54
CA PHE A 136 -22.62 10.76 4.72
C PHE A 136 -23.30 10.82 3.36
N ILE A 137 -24.53 10.36 3.27
CA ILE A 137 -25.29 10.27 2.01
C ILE A 137 -26.48 11.22 2.05
N ASP A 138 -26.86 11.75 0.91
CA ASP A 138 -28.12 12.45 0.72
C ASP A 138 -29.29 11.60 1.27
N ALA A 139 -30.07 12.19 2.19
CA ALA A 139 -31.12 11.48 2.92
C ALA A 139 -32.16 10.82 2.01
N ARG A 140 -32.37 11.35 0.79
CA ARG A 140 -33.29 10.79 -0.21
C ARG A 140 -32.86 9.42 -0.71
N LEU A 141 -31.55 9.16 -0.73
CA LEU A 141 -30.95 7.92 -1.25
C LEU A 141 -30.75 6.87 -0.15
N TYR A 142 -30.66 7.32 1.11
CA TYR A 142 -30.29 6.48 2.25
C TYR A 142 -31.09 5.19 2.31
N ARG A 143 -32.43 5.25 2.25
CA ARG A 143 -33.28 4.06 2.37
C ARG A 143 -32.98 3.00 1.29
N ALA A 144 -32.75 3.42 0.05
CA ALA A 144 -32.48 2.50 -1.05
C ALA A 144 -31.10 1.85 -0.91
N MET A 145 -30.08 2.67 -0.63
CA MET A 145 -28.70 2.19 -0.48
C MET A 145 -28.50 1.36 0.79
N PHE A 146 -29.18 1.71 1.87
CA PHE A 146 -29.21 0.95 3.10
C PHE A 146 -29.80 -0.45 2.87
N LYS A 147 -30.97 -0.54 2.23
CA LYS A 147 -31.61 -1.83 1.90
C LYS A 147 -30.72 -2.68 0.99
N TRP A 148 -30.10 -2.08 -0.02
CA TRP A 148 -29.21 -2.79 -0.93
C TRP A 148 -27.95 -3.32 -0.22
N GLY A 149 -27.36 -2.48 0.64
CA GLY A 149 -26.14 -2.78 1.38
C GLY A 149 -26.31 -3.78 2.52
N ASP A 150 -27.48 -3.82 3.16
CA ASP A 150 -27.79 -4.79 4.23
C ASP A 150 -27.96 -6.22 3.72
N CYS A 151 -28.11 -6.42 2.40
CA CYS A 151 -28.19 -7.74 1.78
C CYS A 151 -29.27 -8.65 2.40
N GLY A 152 -30.40 -8.07 2.85
CA GLY A 152 -31.48 -8.81 3.51
C GLY A 152 -31.23 -9.18 4.98
N LEU A 153 -30.09 -8.79 5.55
CA LEU A 153 -29.78 -8.94 6.97
C LEU A 153 -30.42 -7.82 7.79
N LYS A 154 -30.57 -8.06 9.10
CA LYS A 154 -30.97 -7.04 10.08
C LYS A 154 -29.75 -6.57 10.86
N PRO A 155 -29.67 -5.27 11.23
CA PRO A 155 -28.61 -4.76 12.10
C PRO A 155 -28.45 -5.60 13.38
N LYS A 156 -27.20 -5.81 13.79
CA LYS A 156 -26.84 -6.68 14.92
C LYS A 156 -26.07 -5.89 16.00
N THR A 157 -25.94 -6.51 17.17
CA THR A 157 -25.24 -5.97 18.34
C THR A 157 -23.71 -5.89 18.15
N ASP A 158 -23.12 -6.77 17.33
CA ASP A 158 -21.70 -6.68 16.93
C ASP A 158 -21.51 -5.60 15.86
N LEU A 159 -21.49 -4.33 16.30
CA LEU A 159 -21.39 -3.16 15.43
C LEU A 159 -20.07 -3.10 14.65
N ALA A 160 -18.95 -3.52 15.27
CA ALA A 160 -17.63 -3.44 14.64
C ALA A 160 -17.54 -4.32 13.39
N SER A 161 -17.90 -5.59 13.50
CA SER A 161 -17.94 -6.49 12.35
C SER A 161 -19.02 -6.10 11.36
N TRP A 162 -20.21 -5.71 11.83
CA TRP A 162 -21.32 -5.32 10.95
C TRP A 162 -20.93 -4.19 10.01
N GLU A 163 -20.38 -3.11 10.55
CA GLU A 163 -19.98 -1.95 9.76
C GLU A 163 -18.81 -2.27 8.82
N SER A 164 -17.83 -3.04 9.29
CA SER A 164 -16.70 -3.43 8.44
C SER A 164 -17.14 -4.30 7.26
N TYR A 165 -18.05 -5.25 7.45
CA TYR A 165 -18.45 -6.19 6.40
C TYR A 165 -19.50 -5.60 5.44
N LYS A 166 -20.41 -4.75 5.94
CA LYS A 166 -21.34 -3.97 5.10
C LYS A 166 -20.63 -2.99 4.17
N ALA A 167 -19.43 -2.55 4.55
CA ALA A 167 -18.59 -1.64 3.77
C ALA A 167 -17.72 -2.34 2.73
N LEU A 168 -17.70 -3.67 2.63
CA LEU A 168 -16.86 -4.37 1.63
C LEU A 168 -17.16 -3.94 0.18
N SER A 169 -18.43 -3.59 -0.11
CA SER A 169 -18.85 -3.06 -1.41
C SER A 169 -18.25 -1.70 -1.78
N LEU A 170 -17.73 -0.94 -0.81
CA LEU A 170 -17.07 0.36 -1.01
C LEU A 170 -15.61 0.21 -1.45
N SER A 171 -15.06 -1.01 -1.49
CA SER A 171 -13.66 -1.21 -1.86
C SER A 171 -13.42 -0.70 -3.28
N SER A 172 -12.34 0.05 -3.48
CA SER A 172 -11.88 0.44 -4.82
C SER A 172 -11.57 -0.80 -5.65
N ILE A 173 -12.10 -0.87 -6.87
CA ILE A 173 -11.93 -2.01 -7.76
C ILE A 173 -11.15 -1.59 -9.02
N LYS A 174 -10.25 -2.46 -9.48
CA LYS A 174 -9.57 -2.33 -10.77
C LYS A 174 -10.48 -2.77 -11.94
N GLY A 175 -11.47 -3.61 -11.64
CA GLY A 175 -12.48 -4.09 -12.59
C GLY A 175 -13.44 -5.09 -11.94
N THR A 176 -14.21 -5.80 -12.75
CA THR A 176 -15.17 -6.81 -12.29
C THR A 176 -15.03 -8.11 -13.05
N VAL A 177 -15.29 -9.22 -12.39
CA VAL A 177 -15.48 -10.54 -13.00
C VAL A 177 -16.90 -11.05 -12.75
N LYS A 178 -17.34 -11.97 -13.60
CA LYS A 178 -18.65 -12.63 -13.47
C LYS A 178 -18.43 -14.05 -12.99
N ILE A 179 -18.95 -14.38 -11.81
CA ILE A 179 -18.94 -15.71 -11.23
C ILE A 179 -20.40 -16.07 -10.96
N PRO A 180 -20.98 -17.06 -11.67
CA PRO A 180 -22.33 -17.54 -11.40
C PRO A 180 -22.48 -17.96 -9.93
N LEU A 181 -23.55 -17.54 -9.27
CA LEU A 181 -23.73 -17.81 -7.83
C LEU A 181 -24.02 -19.29 -7.54
N ASP A 182 -24.59 -19.98 -8.52
CA ASP A 182 -24.75 -21.44 -8.57
C ASP A 182 -23.44 -22.17 -8.85
N GLY A 183 -22.47 -21.52 -9.50
CA GLY A 183 -21.12 -22.04 -9.69
C GLY A 183 -20.19 -21.95 -8.48
N ILE A 184 -20.70 -21.59 -7.30
CA ILE A 184 -19.92 -21.52 -6.05
C ILE A 184 -20.22 -22.73 -5.17
N LEU A 185 -19.16 -23.42 -4.75
CA LEU A 185 -19.18 -24.49 -3.76
C LEU A 185 -18.63 -23.98 -2.43
N PHE A 186 -19.42 -24.12 -1.37
CA PHE A 186 -19.01 -23.81 -0.01
C PHE A 186 -18.65 -25.10 0.73
N VAL A 187 -17.40 -25.18 1.19
CA VAL A 187 -16.90 -26.26 2.03
C VAL A 187 -16.65 -25.76 3.46
N PRO A 188 -16.83 -26.59 4.51
CA PRO A 188 -16.53 -26.19 5.88
C PRO A 188 -15.07 -25.71 6.04
N ASP A 189 -14.85 -24.71 6.89
CA ASP A 189 -13.50 -24.31 7.30
C ASP A 189 -12.80 -25.47 8.03
N TYR A 190 -11.48 -25.57 7.87
CA TYR A 190 -10.68 -26.62 8.49
C TYR A 190 -9.74 -26.04 9.54
N LYS A 191 -9.74 -26.63 10.74
CA LYS A 191 -8.93 -26.20 11.86
C LYS A 191 -7.83 -27.20 12.18
N SER A 192 -6.59 -26.74 12.14
CA SER A 192 -5.43 -27.51 12.62
C SER A 192 -5.17 -27.14 14.08
N VAL A 193 -5.22 -28.14 14.97
CA VAL A 193 -5.02 -27.97 16.42
C VAL A 193 -3.81 -28.79 16.87
N PHE A 194 -2.85 -28.15 17.53
CA PHE A 194 -1.61 -28.78 17.98
C PHE A 194 -1.05 -28.07 19.23
N GLN A 195 -0.03 -28.64 19.85
CA GLN A 195 0.64 -28.07 21.03
C GLN A 195 2.01 -27.53 20.62
N GLU A 196 2.37 -26.35 21.11
CA GLU A 196 3.70 -25.75 20.91
C GLU A 196 4.11 -24.97 22.15
N GLU A 197 5.41 -24.95 22.43
CA GLU A 197 6.00 -24.06 23.43
C GLU A 197 6.18 -22.66 22.85
N VAL A 198 5.51 -21.67 23.45
CA VAL A 198 5.39 -20.31 22.91
C VAL A 198 5.51 -19.27 24.02
N ILE A 199 5.63 -17.99 23.65
CA ILE A 199 5.33 -16.88 24.58
C ILE A 199 3.84 -16.59 24.49
N SER A 200 3.07 -17.09 25.46
CA SER A 200 1.63 -16.87 25.54
C SER A 200 1.36 -15.50 26.13
N VAL A 201 0.65 -14.64 25.39
CA VAL A 201 0.18 -13.34 25.88
C VAL A 201 -1.30 -13.43 26.22
N GLU A 202 -1.65 -13.19 27.47
CA GLU A 202 -3.01 -13.34 27.98
C GLU A 202 -3.32 -12.35 29.11
N MET A 203 -4.60 -12.20 29.43
CA MET A 203 -5.05 -11.39 30.56
C MET A 203 -5.07 -12.24 31.84
N ARG A 204 -4.34 -11.83 32.88
CA ARG A 204 -4.40 -12.40 34.24
C ARG A 204 -4.68 -11.29 35.24
N GLU A 205 -5.70 -11.45 36.07
CA GLU A 205 -6.07 -10.48 37.12
C GLU A 205 -6.21 -9.02 36.62
N GLY A 206 -6.66 -8.85 35.37
CA GLY A 206 -6.81 -7.53 34.73
C GLY A 206 -5.51 -6.88 34.22
N GLN A 207 -4.41 -7.62 34.19
CA GLN A 207 -3.12 -7.21 33.62
C GLN A 207 -2.73 -8.08 32.42
N LEU A 208 -2.00 -7.49 31.48
CA LEU A 208 -1.46 -8.19 30.33
C LEU A 208 -0.15 -8.90 30.71
N CYS A 209 -0.17 -10.23 30.68
CA CYS A 209 0.98 -11.07 31.00
C CYS A 209 1.50 -11.75 29.75
N ALA A 210 2.82 -11.91 29.66
CA ALA A 210 3.50 -12.74 28.67
C ALA A 210 4.38 -13.73 29.43
N GLU A 211 4.28 -15.01 29.08
CA GLU A 211 5.01 -16.09 29.76
C GLU A 211 5.31 -17.20 28.75
N GLN A 212 6.51 -17.79 28.86
CA GLN A 212 6.85 -18.99 28.11
C GLN A 212 6.09 -20.21 28.67
N LYS A 213 5.23 -20.83 27.85
CA LYS A 213 4.52 -22.05 28.22
C LYS A 213 4.08 -22.84 26.99
N THR A 214 3.82 -24.14 27.17
CA THR A 214 3.13 -24.94 26.16
C THR A 214 1.65 -24.58 26.11
N VAL A 215 1.14 -24.26 24.92
CA VAL A 215 -0.28 -23.96 24.72
C VAL A 215 -0.82 -24.72 23.50
N GLN A 216 -2.14 -24.87 23.49
CA GLN A 216 -2.86 -25.33 22.31
C GLN A 216 -2.94 -24.17 21.30
N VAL A 217 -2.36 -24.35 20.13
CA VAL A 217 -2.49 -23.44 18.99
C VAL A 217 -3.58 -23.98 18.06
N THR A 218 -4.40 -23.09 17.52
CA THR A 218 -5.43 -23.41 16.53
C THR A 218 -5.26 -22.51 15.32
N ASN A 219 -5.02 -23.10 14.15
CA ASN A 219 -4.97 -22.41 12.89
C ASN A 219 -6.24 -22.66 12.08
N ASP A 220 -6.70 -21.64 11.36
CA ASP A 220 -7.74 -21.76 10.34
C ASP A 220 -7.07 -21.73 8.96
N ILE A 221 -6.88 -22.92 8.37
CA ILE A 221 -5.88 -23.12 7.31
C ILE A 221 -6.28 -22.55 5.95
N TRP A 222 -7.54 -22.12 5.79
CA TRP A 222 -8.11 -21.54 4.57
C TRP A 222 -8.83 -20.20 4.83
N ASP A 223 -8.57 -19.53 5.96
CA ASP A 223 -9.25 -18.28 6.32
C ASP A 223 -9.02 -17.18 5.27
N GLY A 224 -10.05 -16.94 4.46
CA GLY A 224 -10.09 -15.85 3.49
C GLY A 224 -9.55 -16.18 2.10
N GLU A 225 -9.24 -17.44 1.80
CA GLU A 225 -8.84 -17.89 0.46
C GLU A 225 -9.94 -18.67 -0.28
N SER A 226 -9.73 -18.90 -1.57
CA SER A 226 -10.58 -19.70 -2.43
C SER A 226 -9.82 -20.25 -3.62
N LEU A 227 -10.33 -21.32 -4.21
CA LEU A 227 -9.88 -21.83 -5.49
C LEU A 227 -10.83 -21.31 -6.57
N LEU A 228 -10.28 -20.78 -7.65
CA LEU A 228 -11.03 -20.23 -8.77
C LEU A 228 -10.57 -20.90 -10.06
N ASP A 229 -11.53 -21.43 -10.81
CA ASP A 229 -11.25 -22.15 -12.03
C ASP A 229 -10.54 -21.26 -13.04
N GLU A 230 -9.55 -21.81 -13.75
CA GLU A 230 -8.76 -21.10 -14.74
C GLU A 230 -9.60 -20.45 -15.84
N SER A 231 -10.81 -20.98 -16.12
CA SER A 231 -11.76 -20.39 -17.06
C SER A 231 -12.25 -18.98 -16.67
N ILE A 232 -12.10 -18.56 -15.42
CA ILE A 232 -12.47 -17.19 -14.99
C ILE A 232 -11.35 -16.18 -15.30
N PHE A 233 -10.11 -16.65 -15.49
CA PHE A 233 -8.93 -15.83 -15.80
C PHE A 233 -8.86 -15.54 -17.30
N GLU A 234 -9.77 -14.68 -17.77
CA GLU A 234 -9.84 -14.26 -19.17
C GLU A 234 -9.56 -12.76 -19.34
N LYS A 235 -9.34 -12.35 -20.60
CA LYS A 235 -9.22 -10.94 -21.02
C LYS A 235 -8.12 -10.22 -20.22
N TYR A 236 -8.49 -9.22 -19.43
CA TYR A 236 -7.56 -8.39 -18.65
C TYR A 236 -6.88 -9.16 -17.51
N TYR A 237 -7.42 -10.31 -17.11
CA TYR A 237 -6.91 -11.12 -16.00
C TYR A 237 -6.23 -12.41 -16.46
N ALA A 238 -6.00 -12.59 -17.76
CA ALA A 238 -5.46 -13.84 -18.33
C ALA A 238 -4.02 -14.15 -17.89
N ASP A 239 -3.24 -13.11 -17.57
CA ASP A 239 -1.86 -13.17 -17.09
C ASP A 239 -1.75 -13.09 -15.56
N ARG A 240 -2.87 -13.30 -14.84
CA ARG A 240 -2.92 -13.25 -13.38
C ARG A 240 -3.07 -14.65 -12.79
N HIS A 241 -2.60 -14.77 -11.56
CA HIS A 241 -2.54 -16.01 -10.80
C HIS A 241 -3.44 -15.98 -9.55
N MET A 242 -3.81 -14.77 -9.08
CA MET A 242 -4.87 -14.58 -8.08
C MET A 242 -5.72 -13.35 -8.34
N LEU A 243 -6.96 -13.37 -7.83
CA LEU A 243 -7.88 -12.23 -7.80
C LEU A 243 -8.39 -12.02 -6.37
N LEU A 244 -8.17 -10.84 -5.81
CA LEU A 244 -8.80 -10.44 -4.55
C LEU A 244 -10.22 -9.93 -4.84
N LEU A 245 -11.19 -10.77 -4.53
CA LEU A 245 -12.60 -10.55 -4.83
C LEU A 245 -13.33 -9.80 -3.70
N ARG A 246 -14.25 -8.93 -4.10
CA ARG A 246 -15.23 -8.26 -3.23
C ARG A 246 -16.63 -8.40 -3.77
N GLY A 247 -17.56 -8.66 -2.87
CA GLY A 247 -19.00 -8.65 -3.11
C GLY A 247 -19.75 -8.17 -1.88
N LYS A 248 -21.08 -8.26 -1.89
CA LYS A 248 -21.89 -7.96 -0.70
C LYS A 248 -21.59 -8.97 0.40
N PHE A 249 -20.95 -8.50 1.48
CA PHE A 249 -20.47 -9.36 2.59
C PHE A 249 -19.54 -10.50 2.13
N PHE A 250 -18.87 -10.34 0.99
CA PHE A 250 -17.96 -11.33 0.44
C PHE A 250 -16.56 -10.74 0.27
N LYS A 251 -15.56 -11.44 0.78
CA LYS A 251 -14.14 -11.11 0.65
C LYS A 251 -13.36 -12.43 0.57
N SER A 252 -12.65 -12.63 -0.53
CA SER A 252 -11.77 -13.79 -0.70
C SER A 252 -10.58 -13.47 -1.60
N CYS A 253 -9.40 -14.00 -1.29
CA CYS A 253 -8.30 -14.11 -2.23
C CYS A 253 -8.45 -15.42 -3.02
N ALA A 254 -8.78 -15.31 -4.30
CA ALA A 254 -9.12 -16.46 -5.13
C ALA A 254 -7.95 -16.82 -6.05
N PHE A 255 -7.41 -18.02 -5.91
CA PHE A 255 -6.21 -18.50 -6.58
C PHE A 255 -6.55 -19.32 -7.82
N ARG A 256 -5.77 -19.16 -8.90
CA ARG A 256 -6.00 -19.83 -10.17
C ARG A 256 -5.74 -21.33 -10.05
N THR A 257 -6.75 -22.11 -10.38
CA THR A 257 -6.77 -23.56 -10.19
C THR A 257 -7.47 -24.23 -11.36
N LYS A 258 -7.04 -25.42 -11.75
CA LYS A 258 -7.69 -26.25 -12.78
C LYS A 258 -8.76 -27.12 -12.11
N LEU A 259 -9.82 -26.49 -11.56
CA LEU A 259 -10.84 -27.18 -10.77
C LEU A 259 -11.58 -28.22 -11.59
N GLN A 260 -11.98 -27.87 -12.81
CA GLN A 260 -12.69 -28.80 -13.71
C GLN A 260 -11.84 -30.03 -14.05
N LYS A 261 -10.54 -29.81 -14.29
CA LYS A 261 -9.59 -30.92 -14.49
C LYS A 261 -9.49 -31.81 -13.24
N TRP A 262 -9.38 -31.22 -12.05
CA TRP A 262 -9.32 -31.98 -10.80
C TRP A 262 -10.58 -32.84 -10.58
N PHE A 263 -11.77 -32.28 -10.83
CA PHE A 263 -13.03 -33.02 -10.72
C PHE A 263 -13.05 -34.22 -11.67
N ALA A 264 -12.63 -34.03 -12.93
CA ALA A 264 -12.56 -35.11 -13.91
C ALA A 264 -11.54 -36.20 -13.53
N ASP A 265 -10.30 -35.80 -13.19
CA ASP A 265 -9.20 -36.72 -12.90
C ASP A 265 -9.45 -37.54 -11.61
N LYS A 266 -10.20 -36.98 -10.65
CA LYS A 266 -10.58 -37.66 -9.40
C LYS A 266 -11.98 -38.28 -9.42
N HIS A 267 -12.68 -38.21 -10.55
CA HIS A 267 -14.05 -38.70 -10.70
C HIS A 267 -15.02 -38.16 -9.62
N ILE A 268 -14.86 -36.88 -9.27
CA ILE A 268 -15.72 -36.20 -8.29
C ILE A 268 -17.05 -35.90 -8.94
N THR A 269 -18.15 -36.21 -8.24
CA THR A 269 -19.51 -35.92 -8.70
C THR A 269 -20.17 -34.90 -7.78
N LEU A 270 -21.16 -34.18 -8.30
CA LEU A 270 -21.94 -33.24 -7.49
C LEU A 270 -22.65 -33.95 -6.32
N GLU A 271 -23.11 -35.18 -6.55
CA GLU A 271 -23.76 -36.02 -5.54
C GLU A 271 -22.79 -36.36 -4.39
N SER A 272 -21.54 -36.71 -4.71
CA SER A 272 -20.53 -37.01 -3.68
C SER A 272 -20.18 -35.78 -2.85
N LEU A 273 -20.10 -34.59 -3.45
CA LEU A 273 -19.87 -33.34 -2.72
C LEU A 273 -21.03 -33.01 -1.77
N LYS A 274 -22.27 -33.11 -2.25
CA LYS A 274 -23.48 -32.86 -1.44
C LYS A 274 -23.62 -33.88 -0.30
N ALA A 275 -23.31 -35.15 -0.55
CA ALA A 275 -23.33 -36.20 0.48
C ALA A 275 -22.36 -35.93 1.64
N ARG A 276 -21.28 -35.17 1.38
CA ARG A 276 -20.29 -34.76 2.38
C ARG A 276 -20.67 -33.48 3.13
N GLY A 277 -21.87 -32.96 2.87
CA GLY A 277 -22.41 -31.77 3.55
C GLY A 277 -21.90 -30.45 2.97
N PHE A 278 -21.27 -30.46 1.80
CA PHE A 278 -20.89 -29.24 1.10
C PHE A 278 -22.14 -28.58 0.50
N VAL A 279 -22.13 -27.25 0.47
CA VAL A 279 -23.31 -26.47 0.05
C VAL A 279 -23.03 -25.79 -1.27
N THR A 280 -23.88 -26.02 -2.26
CA THR A 280 -23.85 -25.34 -3.56
C THR A 280 -25.27 -25.24 -4.13
N LEU A 281 -25.51 -24.27 -5.01
CA LEU A 281 -26.75 -24.19 -5.78
C LEU A 281 -26.61 -24.82 -7.17
N ALA A 282 -25.44 -25.37 -7.51
CA ALA A 282 -25.21 -26.09 -8.76
C ALA A 282 -26.14 -27.31 -8.89
N GLU A 283 -26.54 -27.56 -10.12
CA GLU A 283 -27.25 -28.74 -10.60
C GLU A 283 -26.30 -29.72 -11.33
N ASP A 284 -25.15 -29.23 -11.81
CA ASP A 284 -24.10 -30.01 -12.45
C ASP A 284 -22.71 -29.67 -11.88
N ILE A 285 -21.77 -30.64 -11.87
CA ILE A 285 -20.39 -30.43 -11.42
C ILE A 285 -19.64 -29.45 -12.33
N ASP A 286 -19.95 -29.45 -13.62
CA ASP A 286 -19.32 -28.59 -14.63
C ASP A 286 -19.67 -27.10 -14.42
N GLN A 287 -20.69 -26.80 -13.61
CA GLN A 287 -21.05 -25.43 -13.22
C GLN A 287 -20.11 -24.86 -12.15
N ILE A 288 -19.44 -25.70 -11.35
CA ILE A 288 -18.64 -25.26 -10.21
C ILE A 288 -17.33 -24.64 -10.71
N VAL A 289 -17.24 -23.32 -10.62
CA VAL A 289 -16.05 -22.54 -11.02
C VAL A 289 -15.31 -21.93 -9.82
N MET A 290 -15.88 -22.03 -8.62
CA MET A 290 -15.26 -21.51 -7.41
C MET A 290 -15.51 -22.43 -6.22
N VAL A 291 -14.46 -22.72 -5.46
CA VAL A 291 -14.53 -23.39 -4.17
C VAL A 291 -14.10 -22.41 -3.10
N THR A 292 -14.95 -22.20 -2.10
CA THR A 292 -14.74 -21.21 -1.03
C THR A 292 -15.20 -21.74 0.33
N THR A 293 -14.91 -21.00 1.39
CA THR A 293 -15.25 -21.39 2.76
C THR A 293 -16.16 -20.35 3.43
N PRO A 294 -16.83 -20.68 4.55
CA PRO A 294 -17.67 -19.75 5.30
C PRO A 294 -16.95 -18.48 5.72
N ASN A 295 -15.66 -18.56 6.02
CA ASN A 295 -14.86 -17.39 6.36
C ASN A 295 -14.83 -16.35 5.25
N SER A 296 -14.89 -16.73 3.97
CA SER A 296 -14.89 -15.77 2.85
C SER A 296 -16.25 -15.11 2.61
N LEU A 297 -17.35 -15.74 3.06
CA LEU A 297 -18.70 -15.18 3.04
C LEU A 297 -19.10 -14.66 4.44
N LYS A 298 -18.64 -13.44 4.75
CA LYS A 298 -18.91 -12.74 6.02
C LYS A 298 -20.41 -12.55 6.32
N TYR A 299 -21.30 -12.76 5.34
CA TYR A 299 -22.76 -12.82 5.51
C TYR A 299 -23.17 -13.91 6.53
N LEU A 300 -22.49 -15.06 6.51
CA LEU A 300 -22.84 -16.22 7.33
C LEU A 300 -22.67 -15.97 8.82
N LYS A 301 -21.76 -15.07 9.21
CA LYS A 301 -21.62 -14.59 10.59
C LYS A 301 -22.94 -14.04 11.15
N PHE A 302 -23.77 -13.41 10.31
CA PHE A 302 -25.02 -12.78 10.73
C PHE A 302 -26.27 -13.60 10.39
N ALA A 303 -26.15 -14.54 9.46
CA ALA A 303 -27.22 -15.44 9.04
C ALA A 303 -27.31 -16.74 9.88
N GLY A 304 -26.31 -17.01 10.73
CA GLY A 304 -26.31 -18.18 11.62
C GLY A 304 -25.60 -19.41 11.06
N GLY A 305 -24.55 -19.22 10.24
CA GLY A 305 -23.70 -20.29 9.74
C GLY A 305 -24.05 -20.81 8.34
N LEU A 306 -23.26 -21.77 7.86
CA LEU A 306 -23.37 -22.34 6.52
C LEU A 306 -24.58 -23.30 6.42
N THR A 307 -25.58 -22.91 5.63
CA THR A 307 -26.70 -23.77 5.24
C THR A 307 -27.15 -23.38 3.83
N GLU A 308 -27.72 -24.33 3.07
CA GLU A 308 -28.28 -24.02 1.74
C GLU A 308 -29.32 -22.90 1.80
N LYS A 309 -30.18 -22.88 2.82
CA LYS A 309 -31.14 -21.80 3.07
C LYS A 309 -30.45 -20.43 3.14
N ASN A 310 -29.36 -20.33 3.90
CA ASN A 310 -28.64 -19.07 4.07
C ASN A 310 -27.93 -18.65 2.78
N ILE A 311 -27.38 -19.61 2.01
CA ILE A 311 -26.79 -19.34 0.69
C ILE A 311 -27.86 -18.85 -0.30
N ARG A 312 -29.04 -19.48 -0.36
CA ARG A 312 -30.16 -19.02 -1.20
C ARG A 312 -30.63 -17.61 -0.80
N GLN A 313 -30.66 -17.30 0.49
CA GLN A 313 -31.02 -15.97 0.96
C GLN A 313 -30.00 -14.90 0.54
N TRP A 314 -28.71 -15.19 0.66
CA TRP A 314 -27.66 -14.29 0.18
C TRP A 314 -27.75 -14.10 -1.34
N ALA A 315 -27.88 -15.20 -2.09
CA ALA A 315 -28.02 -15.20 -3.54
C ALA A 315 -29.25 -14.41 -4.03
N ALA A 316 -30.35 -14.40 -3.28
CA ALA A 316 -31.54 -13.60 -3.59
C ALA A 316 -31.33 -12.08 -3.46
N HIS A 317 -30.25 -11.63 -2.81
CA HIS A 317 -29.97 -10.22 -2.54
C HIS A 317 -28.68 -9.70 -3.21
N THR A 318 -28.01 -10.55 -3.99
CA THR A 318 -26.80 -10.21 -4.75
C THR A 318 -26.90 -10.75 -6.18
N ASP A 319 -25.92 -10.41 -7.01
CA ASP A 319 -25.72 -11.03 -8.32
C ASP A 319 -24.29 -11.59 -8.41
N GLY A 320 -23.98 -12.28 -9.52
CA GLY A 320 -22.67 -12.87 -9.79
C GLY A 320 -21.57 -11.86 -10.16
N THR A 321 -21.72 -10.57 -9.86
CA THR A 321 -20.68 -9.56 -10.12
C THR A 321 -19.76 -9.44 -8.91
N PHE A 322 -18.49 -9.75 -9.12
CA PHE A 322 -17.45 -9.56 -8.10
C PHE A 322 -16.49 -8.48 -8.54
N GLY A 323 -16.18 -7.57 -7.63
CA GLY A 323 -15.16 -6.55 -7.82
C GLY A 323 -13.77 -7.12 -7.59
N VAL A 324 -12.84 -6.88 -8.51
CA VAL A 324 -11.43 -7.24 -8.36
C VAL A 324 -10.70 -6.04 -7.76
N VAL A 325 -10.23 -6.17 -6.52
CA VAL A 325 -9.54 -5.09 -5.79
C VAL A 325 -8.04 -5.11 -6.07
N LYS A 326 -7.46 -6.30 -6.11
CA LYS A 326 -6.02 -6.55 -6.27
C LYS A 326 -5.83 -7.87 -7.01
N TYR A 327 -4.69 -8.02 -7.67
CA TYR A 327 -4.17 -9.24 -8.25
C TYR A 327 -2.67 -9.34 -7.92
N ASP A 328 -2.05 -10.48 -8.18
CA ASP A 328 -0.62 -10.69 -7.93
C ASP A 328 0.24 -9.78 -8.80
N LYS A 329 1.32 -9.26 -8.19
CA LYS A 329 2.25 -8.31 -8.82
C LYS A 329 3.65 -8.52 -8.25
N GLY A 330 4.65 -8.42 -9.13
CA GLY A 330 6.04 -8.36 -8.73
C GLY A 330 6.38 -7.02 -8.07
N THR A 331 7.54 -6.96 -7.41
CA THR A 331 8.06 -5.70 -6.90
C THR A 331 8.50 -4.78 -8.05
N ARG A 332 8.55 -3.47 -7.80
CA ARG A 332 9.05 -2.50 -8.80
C ARG A 332 10.57 -2.53 -9.04
N PHE A 333 11.32 -3.34 -8.29
CA PHE A 333 12.78 -3.30 -8.29
C PHE A 333 13.36 -4.43 -9.15
N PHE A 334 14.19 -4.07 -10.12
CA PHE A 334 14.86 -4.96 -11.07
C PHE A 334 13.88 -5.94 -11.73
N GLY A 335 12.76 -5.40 -12.23
CA GLY A 335 11.71 -6.19 -12.90
C GLY A 335 11.11 -7.28 -12.01
N GLY A 336 10.80 -6.98 -10.75
CA GLY A 336 10.19 -7.94 -9.81
C GLY A 336 11.17 -8.81 -9.04
N ARG A 337 12.48 -8.72 -9.32
CA ARG A 337 13.48 -9.66 -8.78
C ARG A 337 14.05 -9.25 -7.43
N MET A 338 13.86 -8.00 -6.99
CA MET A 338 14.42 -7.50 -5.74
C MET A 338 13.32 -6.99 -4.81
N VAL A 339 13.46 -7.21 -3.51
CA VAL A 339 12.57 -6.66 -2.49
C VAL A 339 13.32 -5.66 -1.63
N GLN A 340 12.59 -4.68 -1.09
CA GLN A 340 13.16 -3.67 -0.21
C GLN A 340 12.91 -4.02 1.26
N SER A 341 13.97 -4.08 2.06
CA SER A 341 13.88 -4.26 3.52
C SER A 341 13.38 -3.01 4.23
N SER A 342 13.13 -3.14 5.54
CA SER A 342 12.80 -2.02 6.43
C SER A 342 13.65 -2.06 7.70
N TYR A 343 13.74 -0.94 8.41
CA TYR A 343 14.34 -0.91 9.74
C TYR A 343 13.71 -1.90 10.71
N GLN A 344 12.40 -2.20 10.53
CA GLN A 344 11.68 -3.12 11.40
C GLN A 344 12.24 -4.54 11.26
N LEU A 345 12.47 -5.00 10.03
CA LEU A 345 13.08 -6.31 9.77
C LEU A 345 14.53 -6.33 10.26
N LEU A 346 15.36 -5.40 9.79
CA LEU A 346 16.79 -5.42 10.05
C LEU A 346 17.12 -5.31 11.55
N ASN A 347 16.39 -4.50 12.31
CA ASN A 347 16.63 -4.33 13.75
C ASN A 347 16.23 -5.56 14.58
N THR A 348 15.49 -6.52 14.01
CA THR A 348 15.19 -7.81 14.66
C THR A 348 16.21 -8.90 14.34
N LEU A 349 17.20 -8.62 13.49
CA LEU A 349 18.28 -9.55 13.16
C LEU A 349 19.54 -9.16 13.95
N SER A 350 20.14 -10.15 14.61
CA SER A 350 21.45 -9.98 15.23
C SER A 350 22.50 -10.05 14.13
N LEU A 351 22.96 -8.90 13.62
CA LEU A 351 24.05 -8.78 12.65
C LEU A 351 25.23 -8.03 13.31
N SER A 352 26.43 -8.54 13.11
CA SER A 352 27.67 -7.84 13.48
C SER A 352 27.94 -6.64 12.57
N GLU A 353 28.81 -5.71 13.01
CA GLU A 353 29.18 -4.55 12.19
C GLU A 353 29.78 -4.95 10.83
N GLU A 354 30.59 -6.02 10.79
CA GLU A 354 31.18 -6.52 9.54
C GLU A 354 30.13 -7.17 8.62
N GLU A 355 29.16 -7.93 9.16
CA GLU A 355 28.05 -8.47 8.37
C GLU A 355 27.18 -7.34 7.80
N VAL A 356 26.89 -6.29 8.59
CA VAL A 356 26.15 -5.11 8.12
C VAL A 356 26.89 -4.39 7.00
N LYS A 357 28.23 -4.27 7.12
CA LYS A 357 29.07 -3.69 6.07
C LYS A 357 29.02 -4.49 4.78
N GLN A 358 29.07 -5.83 4.87
CA GLN A 358 28.90 -6.72 3.71
C GLN A 358 27.52 -6.56 3.07
N LEU A 359 26.46 -6.55 3.89
CA LEU A 359 25.07 -6.38 3.43
C LEU A 359 24.84 -5.03 2.73
N LEU A 360 25.48 -3.96 3.20
CA LEU A 360 25.37 -2.62 2.61
C LEU A 360 26.16 -2.46 1.31
N GLN A 361 27.26 -3.21 1.14
CA GLN A 361 28.23 -3.00 0.07
C GLN A 361 27.60 -2.94 -1.33
N PRO A 362 26.69 -3.85 -1.74
CA PRO A 362 26.04 -3.77 -3.04
C PRO A 362 25.29 -2.45 -3.29
N SER A 363 24.65 -1.90 -2.25
CA SER A 363 23.94 -0.62 -2.36
C SER A 363 24.90 0.56 -2.43
N ILE A 364 26.04 0.49 -1.73
CA ILE A 364 27.09 1.53 -1.78
C ILE A 364 27.74 1.57 -3.17
N ASP A 365 28.04 0.39 -3.73
CA ASP A 365 28.62 0.26 -5.07
C ASP A 365 27.65 0.76 -6.13
N TYR A 366 26.37 0.39 -6.01
CA TYR A 366 25.33 0.88 -6.90
C TYR A 366 25.22 2.40 -6.87
N ILE A 367 25.08 3.03 -5.70
CA ILE A 367 24.99 4.50 -5.58
C ILE A 367 26.26 5.17 -6.11
N SER A 368 27.43 4.56 -5.89
CA SER A 368 28.70 5.08 -6.39
C SER A 368 28.77 5.03 -7.92
N LEU A 369 28.24 3.97 -8.54
CA LEU A 369 28.15 3.84 -9.99
C LEU A 369 27.17 4.86 -10.59
N LEU A 370 25.97 4.98 -10.04
CA LEU A 370 24.98 6.00 -10.47
C LEU A 370 25.57 7.41 -10.46
N ARG A 371 26.41 7.72 -9.47
CA ARG A 371 27.04 9.04 -9.39
C ARG A 371 28.06 9.28 -10.50
N ARG A 372 28.81 8.26 -10.89
CA ARG A 372 29.93 8.37 -11.83
C ARG A 372 29.49 8.21 -13.28
N ASP A 373 28.36 7.55 -13.52
CA ASP A 373 28.00 7.05 -14.83
C ASP A 373 26.54 7.38 -15.18
N ILE A 374 26.38 8.22 -16.20
CA ILE A 374 25.07 8.70 -16.66
C ILE A 374 24.22 7.58 -17.26
N ASP A 375 24.81 6.57 -17.89
CA ASP A 375 24.05 5.46 -18.49
C ASP A 375 23.43 4.58 -17.41
N PHE A 376 24.14 4.37 -16.29
CA PHE A 376 23.58 3.70 -15.12
C PHE A 376 22.54 4.57 -14.40
N MET A 377 22.69 5.89 -14.39
CA MET A 377 21.64 6.80 -13.94
C MET A 377 20.38 6.66 -14.81
N CYS A 378 20.50 6.54 -16.14
CA CYS A 378 19.35 6.24 -17.01
C CYS A 378 18.71 4.90 -16.61
N TYR A 379 19.53 3.84 -16.53
CA TYR A 379 19.10 2.49 -16.18
C TYR A 379 18.37 2.41 -14.83
N HIS A 380 18.78 3.21 -13.83
CA HIS A 380 18.12 3.29 -12.53
C HIS A 380 16.61 3.51 -12.67
N PHE A 381 16.20 4.37 -13.59
CA PHE A 381 14.80 4.77 -13.70
C PHE A 381 14.04 4.13 -14.85
N THR A 382 14.73 3.66 -15.89
CA THR A 382 14.08 2.98 -17.03
C THR A 382 13.77 1.53 -16.73
N ASP A 383 14.67 0.82 -16.02
CA ASP A 383 14.60 -0.64 -15.88
C ASP A 383 14.72 -1.08 -14.42
N ALA A 384 15.75 -0.62 -13.69
CA ALA A 384 16.00 -1.09 -12.32
C ALA A 384 14.91 -0.66 -11.32
N PHE A 385 14.29 0.50 -11.53
CA PHE A 385 13.17 1.02 -10.74
C PHE A 385 12.03 1.45 -11.68
N ALA A 386 11.87 0.71 -12.79
CA ALA A 386 10.84 0.98 -13.80
C ALA A 386 9.48 1.17 -13.12
N ARG A 387 8.77 2.23 -13.51
CA ARG A 387 7.43 2.50 -12.96
C ARG A 387 6.48 1.37 -13.38
N GLU A 388 5.68 0.88 -12.45
CA GLU A 388 4.55 0.02 -12.80
C GLU A 388 3.60 0.80 -13.70
N LYS A 389 3.25 0.25 -14.88
CA LYS A 389 2.24 0.86 -15.76
C LYS A 389 0.82 0.84 -15.17
N ASP A 390 0.56 0.01 -14.16
CA ASP A 390 -0.78 -0.33 -13.65
C ASP A 390 -0.95 -0.25 -12.11
N GLY A 391 -0.14 0.51 -11.37
CA GLY A 391 -0.13 0.52 -9.89
C GLY A 391 -0.07 1.91 -9.25
N GLU A 392 -0.65 2.02 -8.04
CA GLU A 392 -0.62 3.20 -7.16
C GLU A 392 0.82 3.72 -7.01
N GLU A 393 1.14 4.77 -7.75
CA GLU A 393 2.40 5.46 -7.61
C GLU A 393 2.44 6.08 -6.20
N GLU A 394 3.50 5.80 -5.43
CA GLU A 394 3.97 6.79 -4.46
C GLU A 394 4.35 8.03 -5.28
N HIS A 395 3.40 8.95 -5.44
CA HIS A 395 3.61 10.23 -6.09
C HIS A 395 4.62 11.03 -5.24
N MET A 396 5.90 10.78 -5.44
CA MET A 396 6.97 11.57 -4.87
C MET A 396 6.97 12.92 -5.58
N ASP A 397 6.61 13.98 -4.85
CA ASP A 397 6.48 15.39 -5.27
C ASP A 397 7.21 15.78 -6.57
N GLY A 398 6.54 15.66 -7.72
CA GLY A 398 7.07 16.07 -9.03
C GLY A 398 8.34 15.34 -9.49
N LEU A 399 8.81 14.33 -8.76
CA LEU A 399 10.03 13.59 -9.05
C LEU A 399 9.86 12.76 -10.31
N ALA A 400 8.67 12.21 -10.55
CA ALA A 400 8.35 11.45 -11.76
C ALA A 400 8.46 12.31 -13.03
N GLU A 401 7.82 13.47 -13.07
CA GLU A 401 7.92 14.39 -14.22
C GLU A 401 9.34 14.97 -14.35
N ARG A 402 9.97 15.34 -13.23
CA ARG A 402 11.38 15.75 -13.22
C ARG A 402 12.25 14.66 -13.84
N ALA A 403 12.01 13.41 -13.48
CA ALA A 403 12.73 12.27 -14.00
C ALA A 403 12.47 12.09 -15.50
N ASP A 404 11.23 12.16 -15.99
CA ASP A 404 10.90 12.02 -17.43
C ASP A 404 11.53 13.12 -18.29
N VAL A 405 11.47 14.36 -17.81
CA VAL A 405 12.13 15.50 -18.46
C VAL A 405 13.63 15.29 -18.49
N ILE A 406 14.21 14.92 -17.35
CA ILE A 406 15.65 14.69 -17.24
C ILE A 406 16.08 13.49 -18.09
N PHE A 407 15.33 12.39 -18.18
CA PHE A 407 15.67 11.27 -19.05
C PHE A 407 15.61 11.66 -20.51
N THR A 408 14.58 12.40 -20.91
CA THR A 408 14.51 12.87 -22.29
C THR A 408 15.73 13.71 -22.64
N LEU A 409 16.18 14.57 -21.72
CA LEU A 409 17.41 15.34 -21.89
C LEU A 409 18.67 14.46 -21.85
N MET A 410 18.78 13.50 -20.94
CA MET A 410 19.91 12.56 -20.86
C MET A 410 20.07 11.75 -22.15
N HIS A 411 18.97 11.36 -22.80
CA HIS A 411 19.01 10.54 -24.01
C HIS A 411 19.22 11.35 -25.29
N LYS A 412 18.79 12.62 -25.32
CA LYS A 412 18.69 13.40 -26.57
C LYS A 412 19.53 14.68 -26.58
N CYS A 413 20.08 15.10 -25.45
CA CYS A 413 20.91 16.31 -25.37
C CYS A 413 22.37 15.91 -25.12
N PRO A 414 23.29 16.15 -26.07
CA PRO A 414 24.72 15.98 -25.85
C PRO A 414 25.19 16.83 -24.66
N HIS A 415 26.18 16.33 -23.92
CA HIS A 415 26.79 17.02 -22.78
C HIS A 415 25.79 17.41 -21.67
N PHE A 416 24.63 16.76 -21.59
CA PHE A 416 23.67 17.05 -20.54
C PHE A 416 24.25 16.81 -19.14
N ASP A 417 25.19 15.88 -19.01
CA ASP A 417 25.97 15.59 -17.81
C ASP A 417 26.86 16.76 -17.33
N GLU A 418 27.15 17.73 -18.21
CA GLU A 418 27.90 18.95 -17.92
C GLU A 418 27.01 20.12 -17.44
N THR A 419 25.68 19.91 -17.37
CA THR A 419 24.72 20.95 -16.98
C THR A 419 24.57 21.08 -15.45
N GLU A 420 24.26 22.28 -14.96
CA GLU A 420 23.92 22.48 -13.54
C GLU A 420 22.67 21.68 -13.14
N LEU A 421 21.71 21.56 -14.06
CA LEU A 421 20.49 20.78 -13.88
C LEU A 421 20.78 19.31 -13.58
N TYR A 422 21.62 18.66 -14.39
CA TYR A 422 22.00 17.25 -14.15
C TYR A 422 22.79 17.10 -12.85
N SER A 423 23.77 17.98 -12.59
CA SER A 423 24.58 17.92 -11.37
C SER A 423 23.70 17.95 -10.11
N ASN A 424 22.70 18.85 -10.07
CA ASN A 424 21.75 18.95 -8.96
C ASN A 424 20.81 17.75 -8.90
N PHE A 425 20.33 17.23 -10.03
CA PHE A 425 19.53 16.01 -10.07
C PHE A 425 20.27 14.80 -9.53
N ARG A 426 21.49 14.55 -10.02
CA ARG A 426 22.36 13.48 -9.53
C ARG A 426 22.58 13.60 -8.02
N ASP A 427 22.89 14.79 -7.52
CA ASP A 427 23.11 15.02 -6.10
C ASP A 427 21.82 14.77 -5.28
N ASP A 428 20.65 15.12 -5.80
CA ASP A 428 19.35 14.83 -5.17
C ASP A 428 19.04 13.33 -5.14
N VAL A 429 19.28 12.60 -6.23
CA VAL A 429 19.08 11.14 -6.31
C VAL A 429 20.01 10.42 -5.34
N VAL A 430 21.31 10.73 -5.36
CA VAL A 430 22.30 10.15 -4.45
C VAL A 430 21.94 10.45 -3.00
N ARG A 431 21.51 11.68 -2.69
CA ARG A 431 21.05 12.05 -1.35
C ARG A 431 19.84 11.23 -0.93
N SER A 432 18.83 11.11 -1.80
CA SER A 432 17.60 10.35 -1.52
C SER A 432 17.91 8.86 -1.28
N LEU A 433 18.73 8.23 -2.11
CA LEU A 433 19.15 6.84 -1.92
C LEU A 433 19.91 6.65 -0.60
N LYS A 434 20.82 7.59 -0.26
CA LYS A 434 21.51 7.57 1.03
C LYS A 434 20.54 7.70 2.21
N GLU A 435 19.58 8.62 2.14
CA GLU A 435 18.54 8.81 3.18
C GLU A 435 17.66 7.56 3.33
N ARG A 436 17.32 6.88 2.23
CA ARG A 436 16.60 5.60 2.26
C ARG A 436 17.42 4.52 2.96
N LEU A 437 18.71 4.38 2.65
CA LEU A 437 19.58 3.41 3.34
C LEU A 437 19.56 3.63 4.86
N LYS A 438 19.64 4.87 5.34
CA LYS A 438 19.58 5.16 6.79
C LYS A 438 18.29 4.69 7.48
N ARG A 439 17.20 4.51 6.73
CA ARG A 439 15.91 3.98 7.22
C ARG A 439 15.81 2.45 7.10
N GLY A 440 16.92 1.77 6.80
CA GLY A 440 16.97 0.32 6.61
C GLY A 440 16.38 -0.14 5.29
N HIS A 441 16.25 0.76 4.30
CA HIS A 441 15.72 0.44 2.98
C HIS A 441 16.84 -0.07 2.06
N ILE A 442 17.22 -1.33 2.21
CA ILE A 442 18.21 -2.03 1.38
C ILE A 442 17.46 -2.91 0.37
N LEU A 443 17.99 -3.04 -0.84
CA LEU A 443 17.48 -4.00 -1.81
C LEU A 443 18.13 -5.38 -1.59
N LEU A 444 17.30 -6.41 -1.57
CA LEU A 444 17.66 -7.80 -1.37
C LEU A 444 17.11 -8.63 -2.54
N ASN A 445 17.79 -9.70 -2.93
CA ASN A 445 17.17 -10.69 -3.81
C ASN A 445 15.97 -11.30 -3.09
N GLY A 446 14.80 -11.22 -3.71
CA GLY A 446 13.55 -11.61 -3.06
C GLY A 446 12.30 -11.00 -3.65
N THR A 447 11.16 -11.28 -3.02
CA THR A 447 9.83 -10.80 -3.43
C THR A 447 8.94 -10.53 -2.22
N ASN A 448 7.81 -9.86 -2.44
CA ASN A 448 6.69 -9.81 -1.50
C ASN A 448 5.56 -10.70 -2.04
N ALA A 449 5.57 -11.98 -1.63
CA ALA A 449 4.64 -12.96 -2.17
C ALA A 449 3.33 -12.99 -1.37
N THR A 450 2.21 -13.15 -2.08
CA THR A 450 0.88 -13.34 -1.47
C THR A 450 0.80 -14.74 -0.86
N LEU A 451 0.39 -14.82 0.40
CA LEU A 451 0.22 -16.07 1.13
C LEU A 451 -0.95 -16.86 0.53
N PHE A 452 -0.65 -18.09 0.14
CA PHE A 452 -1.62 -19.12 -0.19
C PHE A 452 -1.44 -20.25 0.83
N GLY A 453 -2.48 -20.57 1.57
CA GLY A 453 -2.46 -21.60 2.59
C GLY A 453 -2.44 -23.00 2.00
N ASN A 454 -3.06 -23.92 2.74
CA ASN A 454 -3.14 -25.34 2.43
C ASN A 454 -4.08 -25.67 1.25
N GLY A 455 -3.95 -24.99 0.10
CA GLY A 455 -4.83 -25.12 -1.06
C GLY A 455 -4.78 -26.50 -1.73
N THR A 456 -3.64 -27.19 -1.68
CA THR A 456 -3.52 -28.60 -2.08
C THR A 456 -4.41 -29.49 -1.22
N GLU A 457 -4.47 -29.21 0.08
CA GLU A 457 -5.33 -29.94 1.00
C GLU A 457 -6.80 -29.59 0.80
N LEU A 458 -7.13 -28.39 0.29
CA LEU A 458 -8.49 -28.07 -0.13
C LEU A 458 -8.92 -28.94 -1.33
N LEU A 459 -8.05 -29.17 -2.32
CA LEU A 459 -8.32 -30.10 -3.41
C LEU A 459 -8.50 -31.55 -2.92
N LYS A 460 -7.60 -32.04 -2.04
CA LYS A 460 -7.75 -33.36 -1.40
C LYS A 460 -9.05 -33.47 -0.63
N TYR A 461 -9.41 -32.41 0.09
CA TYR A 461 -10.66 -32.35 0.81
C TYR A 461 -11.86 -32.42 -0.12
N LEU A 462 -11.80 -31.97 -1.37
CA LEU A 462 -12.89 -32.19 -2.36
C LEU A 462 -12.97 -33.64 -2.85
N ALA A 463 -11.83 -34.33 -2.96
CA ALA A 463 -11.70 -35.70 -3.43
C ALA A 463 -11.96 -36.79 -2.37
N ASP A 464 -12.35 -36.40 -1.15
CA ASP A 464 -12.47 -37.30 0.01
C ASP A 464 -11.16 -38.00 0.40
N GLU A 465 -10.04 -37.34 0.09
CA GLU A 465 -8.71 -37.77 0.50
C GLU A 465 -8.36 -37.22 1.89
N GLU A 466 -7.42 -37.88 2.58
CA GLU A 466 -6.94 -37.43 3.88
C GLU A 466 -6.29 -36.04 3.76
N VAL A 467 -6.74 -35.10 4.61
CA VAL A 467 -6.23 -33.73 4.71
C VAL A 467 -4.87 -33.73 5.42
N LYS A 468 -3.86 -34.25 4.74
CA LYS A 468 -2.46 -34.27 5.17
C LYS A 468 -1.66 -33.30 4.33
N SER A 469 -0.86 -32.46 4.99
CA SER A 469 -0.07 -31.44 4.31
C SER A 469 0.91 -32.04 3.29
N GLU A 470 0.92 -31.48 2.08
CA GLU A 470 1.95 -31.69 1.06
C GLU A 470 3.29 -31.08 1.45
N LEU A 471 3.27 -29.90 2.07
CA LEU A 471 4.44 -29.21 2.58
C LEU A 471 4.72 -29.65 4.02
N LYS A 472 5.95 -30.07 4.32
CA LYS A 472 6.34 -30.43 5.70
C LYS A 472 6.56 -29.15 6.53
N LEU A 473 6.70 -29.32 7.85
CA LEU A 473 7.04 -28.23 8.76
C LEU A 473 8.32 -27.51 8.29
N GLY A 474 8.26 -26.17 8.21
CA GLY A 474 9.36 -25.34 7.73
C GLY A 474 9.59 -25.38 6.22
N GLN A 475 8.64 -25.91 5.44
CA GLN A 475 8.71 -25.90 3.98
C GLN A 475 7.69 -24.94 3.38
N ILE A 476 8.08 -24.26 2.31
CA ILE A 476 7.21 -23.45 1.48
C ILE A 476 7.37 -23.84 0.02
N ARG A 477 6.44 -23.41 -0.84
CA ARG A 477 6.60 -23.46 -2.30
C ARG A 477 6.40 -22.07 -2.89
N CYS A 478 7.42 -21.57 -3.58
CA CYS A 478 7.34 -20.34 -4.36
C CYS A 478 8.20 -20.47 -5.61
N GLU A 479 7.62 -20.24 -6.79
CA GLU A 479 8.31 -20.41 -8.08
C GLU A 479 9.48 -19.42 -8.25
N ARG A 480 9.49 -18.33 -7.46
CA ARG A 480 10.55 -17.32 -7.48
C ARG A 480 11.91 -17.84 -7.02
N PHE A 481 11.97 -18.88 -6.18
CA PHE A 481 13.20 -19.35 -5.56
C PHE A 481 13.55 -20.75 -6.05
N GLU A 482 14.83 -21.11 -5.99
CA GLU A 482 15.28 -22.45 -6.37
C GLU A 482 14.79 -23.51 -5.37
N ASN A 483 14.68 -24.76 -5.83
CA ASN A 483 14.37 -25.88 -4.95
C ASN A 483 15.53 -26.14 -3.97
N GLY A 484 15.23 -26.25 -2.68
CA GLY A 484 16.21 -26.40 -1.61
C GLY A 484 16.77 -25.06 -1.08
N ALA A 485 16.35 -23.92 -1.64
CA ALA A 485 16.78 -22.62 -1.15
C ALA A 485 16.35 -22.40 0.31
N LYS A 486 17.27 -21.89 1.14
CA LYS A 486 16.98 -21.46 2.51
C LYS A 486 16.53 -20.01 2.48
N LEU A 487 15.40 -19.74 3.12
CA LEU A 487 14.68 -18.48 2.99
C LEU A 487 14.42 -17.86 4.36
N LEU A 488 14.54 -16.54 4.42
CA LEU A 488 14.04 -15.72 5.51
C LEU A 488 12.73 -15.05 5.06
N CYS A 489 11.68 -15.27 5.85
CA CYS A 489 10.36 -14.72 5.62
C CYS A 489 9.95 -13.82 6.78
N ALA A 490 9.28 -12.71 6.47
CA ALA A 490 8.73 -11.80 7.46
C ALA A 490 7.49 -11.08 6.95
N ARG A 491 6.60 -10.69 7.86
CA ARG A 491 5.40 -9.91 7.52
C ARG A 491 5.41 -8.56 8.22
N SER A 492 4.94 -7.54 7.49
CA SER A 492 4.73 -6.20 8.05
C SER A 492 3.32 -6.03 8.66
N PRO A 493 3.16 -5.28 9.77
CA PRO A 493 4.24 -4.69 10.56
C PRO A 493 5.05 -5.77 11.29
N HIS A 494 6.38 -5.68 11.19
CA HIS A 494 7.28 -6.67 11.77
C HIS A 494 7.71 -6.19 13.16
N ILE A 495 7.42 -6.99 14.18
CA ILE A 495 7.54 -6.55 15.57
C ILE A 495 8.78 -7.08 16.25
N THR A 496 9.08 -8.37 16.10
CA THR A 496 10.10 -9.06 16.89
C THR A 496 10.75 -10.23 16.16
N MET A 497 11.88 -10.70 16.69
CA MET A 497 12.63 -11.84 16.17
C MET A 497 11.82 -13.15 16.22
N GLY A 498 10.91 -13.33 17.16
CA GLY A 498 9.99 -14.49 17.17
C GLY A 498 8.96 -14.50 16.05
N ASN A 499 8.82 -13.40 15.30
CA ASN A 499 7.97 -13.34 14.10
C ASN A 499 8.73 -13.69 12.81
N LEU A 500 10.04 -13.92 12.87
CA LEU A 500 10.81 -14.38 11.72
C LEU A 500 10.44 -15.83 11.41
N TYR A 501 10.26 -16.12 10.12
CA TYR A 501 10.00 -17.47 9.63
C TYR A 501 11.12 -17.91 8.70
N CYS A 502 11.91 -18.88 9.15
CA CYS A 502 12.93 -19.52 8.32
C CYS A 502 12.31 -20.74 7.64
N ALA A 503 12.45 -20.84 6.32
CA ALA A 503 11.85 -21.90 5.54
C ALA A 503 12.82 -22.47 4.50
N GLU A 504 12.50 -23.65 4.00
CA GLU A 504 13.11 -24.25 2.81
C GLU A 504 12.11 -24.29 1.66
N ASN A 505 12.51 -23.82 0.49
CA ASN A 505 11.66 -23.89 -0.69
C ASN A 505 11.69 -25.29 -1.31
N VAL A 506 10.53 -25.85 -1.64
CA VAL A 506 10.43 -27.19 -2.22
C VAL A 506 9.46 -27.27 -3.40
N PHE A 507 9.82 -28.06 -4.42
CA PHE A 507 9.01 -28.26 -5.62
C PHE A 507 8.36 -29.65 -5.76
N GLY A 508 8.43 -30.50 -4.73
CA GLY A 508 7.89 -31.86 -4.77
C GLY A 508 6.36 -31.94 -4.78
N GLY A 509 5.82 -32.99 -5.41
CA GLY A 509 4.39 -33.36 -5.41
C GLY A 509 3.69 -33.14 -6.77
N GLY A 510 2.88 -34.10 -7.23
CA GLY A 510 2.16 -33.98 -8.52
C GLY A 510 0.90 -33.12 -8.46
N ILE A 511 0.38 -32.83 -7.26
CA ILE A 511 -0.84 -32.03 -7.08
C ILE A 511 -0.65 -30.55 -7.44
N TRP A 512 0.58 -30.06 -7.54
CA TRP A 512 0.85 -28.68 -7.94
C TRP A 512 0.49 -28.41 -9.41
N ASP A 513 0.37 -29.43 -10.26
CA ASP A 513 0.02 -29.30 -11.68
C ASP A 513 -1.41 -28.75 -11.90
N TYR A 514 -2.24 -28.77 -10.86
CA TYR A 514 -3.59 -28.21 -10.84
C TYR A 514 -3.62 -26.72 -10.48
N PHE A 515 -2.47 -26.09 -10.22
CA PHE A 515 -2.39 -24.66 -9.91
C PHE A 515 -1.55 -23.91 -10.94
N ASP A 516 -1.82 -22.62 -11.05
CA ASP A 516 -1.02 -21.67 -11.83
C ASP A 516 -0.78 -20.42 -10.96
N LEU A 517 0.34 -20.42 -10.24
CA LEU A 517 0.59 -19.49 -9.12
C LEU A 517 1.67 -18.44 -9.40
N GLY A 518 2.48 -18.63 -10.44
CA GLY A 518 3.55 -17.70 -10.81
C GLY A 518 4.56 -17.42 -9.69
N GLU A 519 5.35 -16.36 -9.86
CA GLU A 519 6.48 -16.03 -8.97
C GLU A 519 6.08 -15.21 -7.74
N ASN A 520 4.86 -14.68 -7.67
CA ASN A 520 4.44 -13.72 -6.64
C ASN A 520 3.42 -14.28 -5.63
N ILE A 521 3.24 -15.59 -5.63
CA ILE A 521 2.43 -16.33 -4.67
C ILE A 521 3.33 -17.36 -3.97
N VAL A 522 3.09 -17.56 -2.68
CA VAL A 522 3.82 -18.52 -1.87
C VAL A 522 2.84 -19.44 -1.15
N CYS A 523 3.00 -20.74 -1.37
CA CYS A 523 2.24 -21.77 -0.69
C CYS A 523 2.90 -22.06 0.65
N VAL A 524 2.11 -22.11 1.71
CA VAL A 524 2.59 -22.33 3.08
C VAL A 524 1.78 -23.40 3.78
N ASN A 525 2.40 -24.04 4.78
CA ASN A 525 1.72 -25.00 5.63
C ASN A 525 1.25 -24.38 6.94
N ALA A 526 -0.03 -24.56 7.26
CA ALA A 526 -0.63 -24.22 8.56
C ALA A 526 -1.18 -25.44 9.31
N ILE A 527 -0.92 -26.66 8.81
CA ILE A 527 -1.23 -27.91 9.49
C ILE A 527 -0.04 -28.30 10.38
N GLY A 528 -0.26 -28.33 11.70
CA GLY A 528 0.77 -28.62 12.69
C GLY A 528 1.89 -27.58 12.79
N GLU A 529 1.75 -26.41 12.16
CA GLU A 529 2.78 -25.37 12.09
C GLU A 529 2.23 -24.01 12.49
N ASN A 530 2.86 -23.33 13.45
CA ASN A 530 2.39 -22.05 13.98
C ASN A 530 2.71 -20.84 13.09
N ILE A 531 2.45 -20.97 11.79
CA ILE A 531 2.75 -19.92 10.81
C ILE A 531 1.86 -18.68 11.00
N GLN A 532 0.58 -18.88 11.37
CA GLN A 532 -0.36 -17.77 11.53
C GLN A 532 0.04 -16.83 12.66
N GLN A 533 0.44 -17.33 13.83
CA GLN A 533 0.94 -16.46 14.91
C GLN A 533 2.37 -15.96 14.64
N ARG A 534 3.23 -16.80 14.04
CA ARG A 534 4.60 -16.42 13.69
C ARG A 534 4.62 -15.24 12.73
N LEU A 535 3.80 -15.24 11.69
CA LEU A 535 3.61 -14.09 10.79
C LEU A 535 2.64 -13.04 11.37
N ASN A 536 2.65 -12.85 12.69
CA ASN A 536 1.95 -11.80 13.42
C ASN A 536 0.43 -11.75 13.17
N GLY A 537 -0.22 -12.93 13.20
CA GLY A 537 -1.67 -13.09 13.06
C GLY A 537 -2.14 -13.12 11.60
N CYS A 538 -1.40 -13.80 10.71
CA CYS A 538 -1.77 -13.83 9.30
C CYS A 538 -3.00 -14.66 8.97
N ASP A 539 -3.73 -14.21 7.94
CA ASP A 539 -4.73 -14.99 7.25
C ASP A 539 -4.35 -15.10 5.75
N TYR A 540 -5.23 -15.68 4.94
CA TYR A 540 -5.02 -15.89 3.52
C TYR A 540 -5.90 -14.97 2.66
N ASP A 541 -6.28 -13.81 3.22
CA ASP A 541 -7.21 -12.86 2.61
C ASP A 541 -6.55 -11.82 1.68
N SER A 542 -5.37 -12.19 1.14
CA SER A 542 -4.36 -11.43 0.34
C SER A 542 -3.18 -10.84 1.12
N ASP A 543 -2.97 -11.33 2.33
CA ASP A 543 -1.77 -11.03 3.11
C ASP A 543 -0.49 -11.42 2.36
N THR A 544 0.55 -10.62 2.49
CA THR A 544 1.84 -10.85 1.79
C THR A 544 2.97 -10.99 2.79
N MET A 545 3.93 -11.86 2.49
CA MET A 545 5.19 -11.94 3.22
C MET A 545 6.38 -11.56 2.34
N LEU A 546 7.32 -10.82 2.92
CA LEU A 546 8.64 -10.60 2.34
C LEU A 546 9.41 -11.92 2.42
N ILE A 547 10.03 -12.33 1.32
CA ILE A 547 10.87 -13.52 1.24
C ILE A 547 12.22 -13.12 0.62
N THR A 548 13.31 -13.56 1.22
CA THR A 548 14.67 -13.35 0.71
C THR A 548 15.52 -14.60 0.95
N ASP A 549 16.43 -14.89 0.02
CA ASP A 549 17.45 -15.94 0.10
C ASP A 549 18.84 -15.36 0.47
N ASP A 550 18.90 -14.11 0.94
CA ASP A 550 20.15 -13.49 1.38
C ASP A 550 20.77 -14.28 2.54
N ALA A 551 21.93 -14.88 2.28
CA ALA A 551 22.58 -15.79 3.21
C ALA A 551 22.91 -15.14 4.56
N LEU A 552 23.26 -13.84 4.60
CA LEU A 552 23.56 -13.16 5.86
C LEU A 552 22.30 -13.05 6.73
N LEU A 553 21.17 -12.69 6.13
CA LEU A 553 19.91 -12.55 6.86
C LEU A 553 19.36 -13.91 7.29
N VAL A 554 19.42 -14.91 6.40
CA VAL A 554 19.01 -16.30 6.72
C VAL A 554 19.82 -16.85 7.88
N ASN A 555 21.15 -16.72 7.83
CA ASN A 555 22.02 -17.19 8.91
C ASN A 555 21.80 -16.41 10.20
N ALA A 556 21.60 -15.09 10.14
CA ALA A 556 21.33 -14.26 11.30
C ALA A 556 20.03 -14.64 12.02
N ALA A 557 18.97 -14.95 11.27
CA ALA A 557 17.72 -15.45 11.84
C ALA A 557 17.89 -16.84 12.44
N ALA A 558 18.62 -17.74 11.76
CA ALA A 558 18.86 -19.10 12.24
C ALA A 558 19.65 -19.16 13.56
N ARG A 559 20.56 -18.19 13.82
CA ARG A 559 21.35 -18.12 15.08
C ARG A 559 20.51 -18.22 16.36
N TYR A 560 19.28 -17.69 16.34
CA TYR A 560 18.40 -17.62 17.51
C TYR A 560 17.02 -18.24 17.28
N GLY A 561 16.85 -19.07 16.23
CA GLY A 561 15.56 -19.61 15.83
C GLY A 561 14.82 -20.38 16.92
N ASP A 562 15.56 -21.11 17.76
CA ASP A 562 14.99 -21.90 18.86
C ASP A 562 14.93 -21.14 20.21
N PHE A 563 15.67 -20.05 20.32
CA PHE A 563 15.82 -19.28 21.56
C PHE A 563 14.61 -18.36 21.79
N PHE A 564 14.18 -17.63 20.75
CA PHE A 564 13.05 -16.71 20.84
C PHE A 564 11.74 -17.39 20.40
N LYS A 565 10.90 -17.79 21.35
CA LYS A 565 9.63 -18.48 21.07
C LYS A 565 8.58 -17.54 20.46
N VAL A 566 7.67 -18.09 19.66
CA VAL A 566 6.65 -17.31 18.94
C VAL A 566 5.70 -16.58 19.93
N PRO A 567 5.39 -15.29 19.72
CA PRO A 567 4.31 -14.63 20.46
C PRO A 567 2.94 -15.19 20.03
N VAL A 568 2.15 -15.68 20.98
CA VAL A 568 0.80 -16.21 20.71
C VAL A 568 -0.25 -15.43 21.49
N CYS A 569 -1.28 -14.96 20.79
CA CYS A 569 -2.40 -14.24 21.40
C CYS A 569 -3.41 -15.24 22.01
N ASN A 570 -3.51 -15.25 23.33
CA ASN A 570 -4.52 -16.01 24.09
C ASN A 570 -5.57 -15.10 24.73
N ILE A 571 -5.84 -13.96 24.10
CA ILE A 571 -6.84 -12.99 24.54
C ILE A 571 -8.12 -13.23 23.76
N GLN A 572 -9.21 -13.51 24.48
CA GLN A 572 -10.51 -13.70 23.86
C GLN A 572 -11.10 -12.35 23.42
N ALA A 573 -11.61 -12.30 22.19
CA ALA A 573 -12.43 -11.19 21.73
C ALA A 573 -13.75 -11.19 22.51
N ALA A 574 -14.12 -10.05 23.07
CA ALA A 574 -15.37 -9.87 23.81
C ALA A 574 -16.11 -8.66 23.22
N GLY A 575 -17.35 -8.88 22.78
CA GLY A 575 -18.19 -7.83 22.20
C GLY A 575 -18.61 -6.81 23.25
N LYS A 576 -18.45 -5.51 22.95
CA LYS A 576 -19.02 -4.42 23.74
C LYS A 576 -20.54 -4.45 23.65
N THR A 577 -21.22 -4.75 24.75
CA THR A 577 -22.69 -4.62 24.80
C THR A 577 -23.06 -3.19 25.20
N GLY A 578 -23.98 -2.56 24.44
CA GLY A 578 -24.48 -1.21 24.73
C GLY A 578 -23.63 -0.04 24.23
N GLN A 579 -22.49 -0.28 23.57
CA GLN A 579 -21.72 0.80 22.93
C GLN A 579 -22.47 1.38 21.73
N THR A 580 -22.50 2.71 21.63
CA THR A 580 -23.06 3.38 20.45
C THR A 580 -22.07 3.35 19.28
N LEU A 581 -22.57 3.47 18.04
CA LEU A 581 -21.70 3.48 16.85
C LEU A 581 -20.73 4.68 16.84
N SER A 582 -21.16 5.83 17.35
CA SER A 582 -20.30 7.02 17.48
C SER A 582 -19.15 6.79 18.47
N GLU A 583 -19.39 6.09 19.57
CA GLU A 583 -18.36 5.70 20.54
C GLU A 583 -17.39 4.67 19.95
N LEU A 584 -17.91 3.66 19.25
CA LEU A 584 -17.07 2.66 18.59
C LEU A 584 -16.12 3.30 17.57
N ASP A 585 -16.65 4.16 16.70
CA ASP A 585 -15.85 4.81 15.67
C ASP A 585 -14.89 5.86 16.28
N HIS A 586 -15.23 6.44 17.44
CA HIS A 586 -14.29 7.25 18.22
C HIS A 586 -13.11 6.45 18.75
N ASP A 587 -13.39 5.37 19.49
CA ASP A 587 -12.36 4.49 20.03
C ASP A 587 -11.48 3.92 18.91
N THR A 588 -12.10 3.61 17.76
CA THR A 588 -11.40 3.10 16.57
C THR A 588 -10.46 4.15 15.94
N SER A 589 -10.85 5.42 15.93
CA SER A 589 -10.02 6.50 15.37
C SER A 589 -8.76 6.83 16.18
N VAL A 590 -8.68 6.42 17.45
CA VAL A 590 -7.48 6.60 18.29
C VAL A 590 -6.45 5.52 17.96
N ASN A 591 -5.80 5.61 16.80
CA ASN A 591 -4.89 4.59 16.28
C ASN A 591 -3.51 4.61 16.98
N LYS A 592 -3.09 3.46 17.55
CA LYS A 592 -1.82 3.30 18.29
C LYS A 592 -0.77 2.42 17.60
N ILE A 593 -1.00 1.95 16.37
CA ILE A 593 -0.08 1.01 15.68
C ILE A 593 1.35 1.56 15.62
N GLY A 594 1.53 2.80 15.17
CA GLY A 594 2.86 3.42 15.08
C GLY A 594 3.55 3.60 16.44
N GLU A 595 2.79 3.88 17.49
CA GLU A 595 3.31 3.96 18.86
C GLU A 595 3.82 2.60 19.36
N ILE A 596 3.10 1.52 19.04
CA ILE A 596 3.44 0.13 19.41
C ILE A 596 4.71 -0.31 18.66
N VAL A 597 4.73 -0.15 17.33
CA VAL A 597 5.88 -0.54 16.48
C VAL A 597 7.14 0.22 16.89
N ASN A 598 7.07 1.54 17.10
CA ASN A 598 8.25 2.31 17.51
C ASN A 598 8.74 1.90 18.91
N LEU A 599 7.84 1.54 19.83
CA LEU A 599 8.25 1.03 21.13
C LEU A 599 8.88 -0.35 21.02
N SER A 600 8.34 -1.25 20.18
CA SER A 600 8.92 -2.59 20.00
C SER A 600 10.31 -2.51 19.42
N GLN A 601 10.52 -1.64 18.43
CA GLN A 601 11.84 -1.46 17.81
C GLN A 601 12.86 -0.86 18.79
N LYS A 602 12.44 0.03 19.67
CA LYS A 602 13.29 0.49 20.78
C LYS A 602 13.67 -0.67 21.72
N LEU A 603 12.71 -1.52 22.08
CA LEU A 603 12.96 -2.64 22.98
C LEU A 603 13.83 -3.73 22.32
N ASN A 604 13.66 -4.00 21.03
CA ASN A 604 14.57 -4.86 20.27
C ASN A 604 16.01 -4.34 20.33
N SER A 605 16.21 -3.02 20.20
CA SER A 605 17.56 -2.44 20.30
C SER A 605 18.15 -2.56 21.70
N ILE A 606 17.34 -2.42 22.75
CA ILE A 606 17.77 -2.67 24.13
C ILE A 606 18.13 -4.14 24.31
N LEU A 607 17.29 -5.07 23.84
CA LEU A 607 17.50 -6.51 23.98
C LEU A 607 18.83 -6.95 23.36
N TRP A 608 19.12 -6.52 22.12
CA TRP A 608 20.36 -6.89 21.45
C TRP A 608 21.60 -6.29 22.11
N ASP A 609 21.49 -5.06 22.62
CA ASP A 609 22.59 -4.39 23.31
C ASP A 609 22.93 -5.06 24.65
N GLU A 610 21.91 -5.46 25.42
CA GLU A 610 22.10 -6.25 26.65
C GLU A 610 22.74 -7.60 26.33
N LEU A 611 22.28 -8.28 25.26
CA LEU A 611 22.84 -9.55 24.83
C LEU A 611 24.31 -9.42 24.41
N TYR A 612 24.65 -8.35 23.69
CA TYR A 612 26.02 -8.04 23.30
C TYR A 612 26.93 -7.79 24.52
N ASN A 613 26.40 -7.14 25.55
CA ASN A 613 27.12 -6.85 26.80
C ASN A 613 27.18 -8.04 27.77
N GLY A 614 26.63 -9.21 27.39
CA GLY A 614 26.71 -10.43 28.17
C GLY A 614 25.69 -10.54 29.32
N ALA A 615 24.53 -9.87 29.18
CA ALA A 615 23.42 -10.03 30.11
C ALA A 615 22.95 -11.50 30.16
N ASP A 616 22.39 -11.90 31.30
CA ASP A 616 21.94 -13.27 31.48
C ASP A 616 20.63 -13.58 30.73
N GLU A 617 20.39 -14.86 30.47
CA GLU A 617 19.22 -15.32 29.71
C GLU A 617 17.89 -14.85 30.32
N ARG A 618 17.78 -14.76 31.65
CA ARG A 618 16.53 -14.35 32.31
C ARG A 618 16.25 -12.86 32.07
N GLU A 619 17.28 -12.03 32.10
CA GLU A 619 17.18 -10.62 31.78
C GLU A 619 16.74 -10.41 30.32
N ILE A 620 17.37 -11.15 29.38
CA ILE A 620 17.02 -11.11 27.95
C ILE A 620 15.58 -11.55 27.71
N LEU A 621 15.17 -12.69 28.29
CA LEU A 621 13.82 -13.22 28.13
C LEU A 621 12.78 -12.29 28.77
N SER A 622 13.09 -11.58 29.87
CA SER A 622 12.17 -10.61 30.46
C SER A 622 11.91 -9.40 29.54
N VAL A 623 12.93 -8.94 28.80
CA VAL A 623 12.71 -7.90 27.77
C VAL A 623 11.93 -8.47 26.59
N TYR A 624 12.24 -9.71 26.20
CA TYR A 624 11.56 -10.39 25.10
C TYR A 624 10.06 -10.61 25.36
N GLU A 625 9.67 -11.01 26.57
CA GLU A 625 8.26 -11.14 26.98
C GLU A 625 7.50 -9.82 26.82
N ASP A 626 8.11 -8.69 27.17
CA ASP A 626 7.50 -7.37 26.98
C ASP A 626 7.41 -6.96 25.50
N ILE A 627 8.37 -7.39 24.67
CA ILE A 627 8.29 -7.25 23.21
C ILE A 627 7.15 -8.12 22.65
N CYS A 628 6.96 -9.34 23.15
CA CYS A 628 5.87 -10.22 22.75
C CYS A 628 4.49 -9.62 23.08
N LYS A 629 4.35 -8.91 24.20
CA LYS A 629 3.13 -8.11 24.48
C LYS A 629 2.88 -7.10 23.37
N LEU A 630 3.92 -6.37 22.93
CA LEU A 630 3.78 -5.40 21.84
C LEU A 630 3.40 -6.05 20.51
N ALA A 631 3.88 -7.27 20.22
CA ALA A 631 3.48 -8.03 19.03
C ALA A 631 1.97 -8.30 19.05
N VAL A 632 1.46 -8.87 20.14
CA VAL A 632 0.03 -9.13 20.28
C VAL A 632 -0.80 -7.84 20.29
N LEU A 633 -0.35 -6.79 20.99
CA LEU A 633 -1.04 -5.50 21.00
C LEU A 633 -1.13 -4.87 19.60
N SER A 634 -0.14 -5.10 18.73
CA SER A 634 -0.17 -4.61 17.35
C SER A 634 -1.32 -5.25 16.55
N GLY A 635 -1.51 -6.57 16.68
CA GLY A 635 -2.62 -7.29 16.05
C GLY A 635 -3.98 -6.84 16.59
N LEU A 636 -4.12 -6.69 17.91
CA LEU A 636 -5.34 -6.21 18.55
C LEU A 636 -5.74 -4.80 18.06
N GLU A 637 -4.78 -3.89 17.94
CA GLU A 637 -5.03 -2.51 17.49
C GLU A 637 -5.46 -2.46 16.00
N ILE A 638 -4.90 -3.34 15.15
CA ILE A 638 -5.29 -3.47 13.74
C ILE A 638 -6.75 -3.97 13.64
N ASP A 639 -7.09 -4.96 14.47
CA ASP A 639 -8.39 -5.63 14.44
C ASP A 639 -9.50 -4.88 15.17
N LYS A 640 -9.21 -3.82 15.94
CA LYS A 640 -10.25 -3.10 16.72
C LYS A 640 -11.40 -2.52 15.87
N ALA A 641 -11.16 -2.31 14.57
CA ALA A 641 -12.18 -1.84 13.63
C ALA A 641 -13.18 -2.94 13.20
N LYS A 642 -12.82 -4.21 13.43
CA LYS A 642 -13.57 -5.42 13.06
C LYS A 642 -14.03 -6.21 14.28
N ARG A 643 -13.26 -6.18 15.38
CA ARG A 643 -13.44 -6.95 16.61
C ARG A 643 -13.36 -6.02 17.82
N SER A 644 -13.99 -6.39 18.92
CA SER A 644 -13.89 -5.64 20.19
C SER A 644 -13.07 -6.44 21.21
N PHE A 645 -12.17 -5.74 21.91
CA PHE A 645 -11.31 -6.28 22.96
C PHE A 645 -11.45 -5.41 24.22
N GLU A 646 -12.48 -5.66 25.03
CA GLU A 646 -12.79 -4.83 26.20
C GLU A 646 -11.73 -4.88 27.31
N THR A 647 -11.03 -6.01 27.41
CA THR A 647 -10.18 -6.33 28.55
C THR A 647 -8.80 -5.66 28.50
N VAL A 648 -8.40 -5.11 27.35
CA VAL A 648 -7.03 -4.60 27.13
C VAL A 648 -7.02 -3.09 26.96
N CYS A 649 -6.30 -2.39 27.85
CA CYS A 649 -6.07 -0.95 27.71
C CYS A 649 -4.67 -0.67 27.13
N ILE A 650 -4.57 -0.64 25.81
CA ILE A 650 -3.29 -0.47 25.08
C ILE A 650 -2.52 0.76 25.56
N GLY A 651 -3.20 1.89 25.79
CA GLY A 651 -2.56 3.13 26.27
C GLY A 651 -1.92 3.00 27.66
N ARG A 652 -2.48 2.15 28.52
CA ARG A 652 -1.92 1.87 29.86
C ARG A 652 -0.67 1.00 29.75
N GLU A 653 -0.72 -0.05 28.92
CA GLU A 653 0.41 -0.96 28.67
C GLU A 653 1.60 -0.21 28.06
N LEU A 654 1.36 0.61 27.04
CA LEU A 654 2.41 1.45 26.44
C LEU A 654 3.04 2.41 27.46
N SER A 655 2.23 3.01 28.34
CA SER A 655 2.72 3.90 29.40
C SER A 655 3.57 3.15 30.42
N ALA A 656 3.15 1.95 30.81
CA ALA A 656 3.88 1.09 31.75
C ALA A 656 5.25 0.66 31.17
N LEU A 657 5.28 0.18 29.93
CA LEU A 657 6.51 -0.22 29.24
C LEU A 657 7.46 0.96 29.03
N ARG A 658 6.97 2.14 28.65
CA ARG A 658 7.80 3.36 28.55
C ARG A 658 8.42 3.75 29.88
N LYS A 659 7.69 3.55 30.99
CA LYS A 659 8.19 3.81 32.35
C LYS A 659 9.25 2.78 32.76
N LYS A 660 9.04 1.49 32.46
CA LYS A 660 10.00 0.40 32.70
C LYS A 660 11.30 0.63 31.92
N TYR A 661 11.21 1.02 30.66
CA TYR A 661 12.35 1.24 29.76
C TYR A 661 12.63 2.73 29.50
N LYS A 662 12.93 3.49 30.57
CA LYS A 662 13.27 4.92 30.53
C LYS A 662 14.70 5.18 30.03
N ARG A 663 15.04 4.62 28.88
CA ARG A 663 16.30 4.81 28.14
C ARG A 663 16.10 5.70 26.90
N PRO A 664 17.16 6.31 26.33
CA PRO A 664 17.08 6.98 25.03
C PRO A 664 16.58 6.05 23.92
N ALA A 665 16.13 6.61 22.79
CA ALA A 665 15.85 5.82 21.60
C ALA A 665 17.16 5.48 20.85
N PRO A 666 17.21 4.43 20.00
CA PRO A 666 18.40 4.13 19.21
C PRO A 666 18.68 5.23 18.18
N GLN A 667 19.92 5.34 17.70
CA GLN A 667 20.34 6.47 16.86
C GLN A 667 19.57 6.58 15.55
N PHE A 668 19.26 5.44 14.93
CA PHE A 668 18.53 5.44 13.66
C PHE A 668 17.11 6.03 13.77
N PHE A 669 16.53 6.15 14.98
CA PHE A 669 15.23 6.82 15.17
C PHE A 669 15.27 8.30 14.81
N ALA A 670 16.45 8.93 14.75
CA ALA A 670 16.59 10.30 14.26
C ALA A 670 16.03 10.51 12.84
N GLU A 671 15.94 9.45 12.03
CA GLU A 671 15.41 9.48 10.66
C GLU A 671 13.91 9.15 10.58
N ILE A 672 13.32 8.67 11.68
CA ILE A 672 11.92 8.18 11.76
C ILE A 672 11.06 9.11 12.64
N ASP A 673 11.65 9.72 13.67
CA ASP A 673 10.96 10.59 14.59
C ASP A 673 10.69 11.99 14.00
N GLU A 674 9.42 12.36 13.90
CA GLU A 674 9.00 13.66 13.33
C GLU A 674 9.26 14.86 14.27
N ARG A 675 9.49 14.62 15.57
CA ARG A 675 9.60 15.68 16.60
C ARG A 675 11.06 15.98 16.96
N ARG A 676 11.43 17.26 16.88
CA ARG A 676 12.75 17.77 17.32
C ARG A 676 12.88 17.73 18.84
N GLY A 677 14.08 17.42 19.35
CA GLY A 677 14.42 17.50 20.79
C GLY A 677 14.44 16.17 21.57
N LYS A 678 14.32 15.03 20.89
CA LYS A 678 14.51 13.70 21.52
C LYS A 678 15.99 13.38 21.70
N GLN A 679 16.29 12.59 22.73
CA GLN A 679 17.63 12.05 22.99
C GLN A 679 17.76 10.67 22.35
N TYR A 680 18.90 10.44 21.69
CA TYR A 680 19.24 9.18 21.05
C TYR A 680 20.57 8.65 21.59
N ALA A 681 20.72 7.33 21.68
CA ALA A 681 21.94 6.65 22.09
C ALA A 681 22.27 5.52 21.11
N PHE A 682 23.55 5.16 21.02
CA PHE A 682 24.00 4.03 20.22
C PHE A 682 23.71 2.72 20.96
N TYR A 683 23.21 1.73 20.22
CA TYR A 683 23.00 0.36 20.66
C TYR A 683 23.71 -0.60 19.70
N HIS A 684 24.26 -1.69 20.22
CA HIS A 684 24.94 -2.73 19.43
C HIS A 684 23.97 -3.58 18.59
N THR A 685 23.42 -2.97 17.54
CA THR A 685 22.33 -3.53 16.72
C THR A 685 22.61 -3.34 15.22
N ALA A 686 22.02 -4.21 14.39
CA ALA A 686 22.13 -4.12 12.94
C ALA A 686 21.80 -2.72 12.40
N MET A 687 20.72 -2.09 12.89
CA MET A 687 20.28 -0.79 12.41
C MET A 687 21.16 0.38 12.87
N ASP A 688 21.71 0.37 14.09
CA ASP A 688 22.62 1.44 14.53
C ASP A 688 24.01 1.32 13.88
N TYR A 689 24.51 0.10 13.64
CA TYR A 689 25.69 -0.13 12.80
C TYR A 689 25.46 0.41 11.39
N LEU A 690 24.33 0.04 10.78
CA LEU A 690 23.94 0.48 9.43
C LEU A 690 23.89 2.01 9.37
N TYR A 691 23.15 2.63 10.28
CA TYR A 691 22.99 4.09 10.35
C TYR A 691 24.32 4.81 10.50
N THR A 692 25.20 4.29 11.38
CA THR A 692 26.54 4.84 11.61
C THR A 692 27.42 4.74 10.35
N LEU A 693 27.45 3.57 9.71
CA LEU A 693 28.21 3.33 8.48
C LEU A 693 27.72 4.26 7.37
N VAL A 694 26.41 4.30 7.10
CA VAL A 694 25.83 5.14 6.04
C VAL A 694 26.10 6.62 6.30
N ASN A 695 26.03 7.09 7.54
CA ASN A 695 26.36 8.48 7.87
C ASN A 695 27.81 8.84 7.51
N LYS A 696 28.76 7.95 7.79
CA LYS A 696 30.19 8.13 7.49
C LYS A 696 30.49 8.14 5.98
N ILE A 697 29.68 7.46 5.16
CA ILE A 697 29.90 7.38 3.72
C ILE A 697 29.76 8.76 3.07
N GLN A 698 30.84 9.19 2.41
CA GLN A 698 30.85 10.39 1.59
C GLN A 698 30.90 9.99 0.12
N PHE A 699 29.75 9.95 -0.53
CA PHE A 699 29.67 9.88 -1.99
C PHE A 699 30.24 11.15 -2.68
N ARG A 700 30.80 12.10 -1.92
CA ARG A 700 31.31 13.41 -2.36
C ARG A 700 32.79 13.43 -2.80
N LYS A 701 33.60 12.39 -2.52
CA LYS A 701 34.98 12.32 -3.05
C LYS A 701 34.92 12.28 -4.58
N GLY A 702 35.62 13.20 -5.25
CA GLY A 702 35.59 13.34 -6.72
C GLY A 702 34.54 14.32 -7.26
N ARG A 703 34.15 15.36 -6.50
CA ARG A 703 33.53 16.56 -7.09
C ARG A 703 34.59 17.27 -7.97
N GLU A 704 34.89 16.75 -9.14
CA GLU A 704 35.37 17.62 -10.20
C GLU A 704 34.19 18.54 -10.53
N GLN A 705 34.20 19.73 -9.94
CA GLN A 705 33.34 20.81 -10.39
C GLN A 705 33.87 21.19 -11.76
N TYR A 706 33.05 21.04 -12.80
CA TYR A 706 33.26 21.85 -13.99
C TYR A 706 33.37 23.30 -13.51
N GLY A 707 34.47 23.97 -13.86
CA GLY A 707 34.70 25.36 -13.48
C GLY A 707 33.58 26.28 -13.97
N ASP A 708 32.94 25.91 -15.09
CA ASP A 708 31.78 26.55 -15.68
C ASP A 708 30.78 25.48 -16.16
N TYR A 709 29.52 25.52 -15.69
CA TYR A 709 28.46 24.63 -16.20
C TYR A 709 28.10 24.98 -17.64
N ARG A 710 27.82 23.97 -18.46
CA ARG A 710 27.40 24.16 -19.85
C ARG A 710 25.87 24.29 -19.94
N PRO A 711 25.30 25.42 -20.38
CA PRO A 711 23.85 25.51 -20.59
C PRO A 711 23.44 24.71 -21.84
N ILE A 712 22.22 24.18 -21.87
CA ILE A 712 21.69 23.42 -23.01
C ILE A 712 21.65 24.30 -24.26
N SER A 713 21.34 25.59 -24.11
CA SER A 713 21.36 26.53 -25.24
C SER A 713 22.74 26.80 -25.85
N SER A 714 23.84 26.40 -25.20
CA SER A 714 25.20 26.58 -25.74
C SER A 714 25.46 25.76 -27.00
N SER A 715 24.81 24.61 -27.13
CA SER A 715 24.92 23.73 -28.29
C SER A 715 24.00 24.16 -29.44
N LEU A 716 23.14 25.17 -29.22
CA LEU A 716 22.19 25.66 -30.21
C LEU A 716 22.80 26.79 -31.02
N ALA A 717 22.89 26.62 -32.35
CA ALA A 717 23.27 27.69 -33.25
C ALA A 717 22.23 28.82 -33.18
N TYR A 718 22.66 30.03 -32.82
CA TYR A 718 21.81 31.22 -32.78
C TYR A 718 22.44 32.35 -33.56
N ASP A 719 21.74 32.85 -34.57
CA ASP A 719 22.14 34.06 -35.28
C ASP A 719 21.69 35.30 -34.50
N ILE A 720 22.65 35.95 -33.82
CA ILE A 720 22.43 37.05 -32.87
C ILE A 720 21.78 38.28 -33.51
N GLY A 721 21.80 38.39 -34.85
CA GLY A 721 21.27 39.55 -35.58
C GLY A 721 19.77 39.53 -35.95
N SER A 722 19.00 38.49 -35.61
CA SER A 722 17.69 38.23 -36.24
C SER A 722 16.43 38.34 -35.35
N GLY A 723 16.59 38.59 -34.05
CA GLY A 723 15.45 38.62 -33.11
C GLY A 723 14.52 39.82 -33.34
N ASN A 724 13.25 39.57 -33.67
CA ASN A 724 12.27 40.64 -33.87
C ASN A 724 11.42 40.91 -32.61
N ALA A 725 10.81 42.10 -32.51
CA ALA A 725 10.03 42.51 -31.33
C ALA A 725 8.88 41.54 -30.99
N THR A 726 8.33 40.83 -31.98
CA THR A 726 7.27 39.84 -31.80
C THR A 726 7.79 38.61 -31.06
N GLU A 727 8.98 38.13 -31.40
CA GLU A 727 9.60 36.97 -30.75
C GLU A 727 9.93 37.24 -29.28
N TYR A 728 10.42 38.44 -28.95
CA TYR A 728 10.62 38.86 -27.55
C TYR A 728 9.31 38.91 -26.77
N ARG A 729 8.22 39.42 -27.39
CA ARG A 729 6.89 39.43 -26.79
C ARG A 729 6.36 38.02 -26.55
N HIS A 730 6.57 37.10 -27.50
CA HIS A 730 6.20 35.69 -27.35
C HIS A 730 6.99 35.03 -26.22
N LYS A 731 8.30 35.28 -26.14
CA LYS A 731 9.16 34.85 -25.03
C LYS A 731 8.63 35.33 -23.68
N ASP A 732 8.33 36.62 -23.54
CA ASP A 732 7.80 37.17 -22.28
C ASP A 732 6.45 36.54 -21.89
N LYS A 733 5.58 36.23 -22.87
CA LYS A 733 4.32 35.52 -22.61
C LYS A 733 4.54 34.09 -22.12
N ILE A 734 5.46 33.34 -22.75
CA ILE A 734 5.79 31.98 -22.32
C ILE A 734 6.37 31.97 -20.91
N VAL A 735 7.30 32.88 -20.61
CA VAL A 735 7.90 33.02 -19.26
C VAL A 735 6.81 33.29 -18.22
N ALA A 736 5.90 34.23 -18.49
CA ALA A 736 4.79 34.53 -17.58
C ALA A 736 3.88 33.31 -17.32
N ILE A 737 3.55 32.54 -18.37
CA ILE A 737 2.72 31.32 -18.26
C ILE A 737 3.41 30.26 -17.40
N ILE A 738 4.69 30.00 -17.64
CA ILE A 738 5.47 29.00 -16.89
C ILE A 738 5.56 29.41 -15.42
N ASP A 739 5.92 30.67 -15.14
CA ASP A 739 6.07 31.18 -13.78
C ASP A 739 4.75 31.18 -13.00
N GLU A 740 3.63 31.54 -13.64
CA GLU A 740 2.31 31.46 -13.03
C GLU A 740 1.92 30.02 -12.71
N SER A 741 2.11 29.08 -13.66
CA SER A 741 1.81 27.67 -13.43
C SER A 741 2.67 27.09 -12.29
N LYS A 742 3.95 27.44 -12.24
CA LYS A 742 4.91 27.04 -11.21
C LYS A 742 4.48 27.56 -9.84
N ALA A 743 4.05 28.82 -9.75
CA ALA A 743 3.53 29.38 -8.50
C ALA A 743 2.27 28.65 -8.02
N ARG A 744 1.35 28.31 -8.94
CA ARG A 744 0.13 27.55 -8.63
C ARG A 744 0.43 26.12 -8.16
N ILE A 745 1.31 25.40 -8.87
CA ILE A 745 1.73 24.04 -8.53
C ILE A 745 2.44 24.02 -7.17
N ASN A 746 3.33 24.97 -6.89
CA ASN A 746 4.02 25.06 -5.60
C ASN A 746 3.03 25.21 -4.43
N ARG A 747 1.94 25.97 -4.59
CA ARG A 747 0.89 26.08 -3.57
C ARG A 747 0.20 24.72 -3.32
N LEU A 748 -0.02 23.92 -4.35
CA LEU A 748 -0.60 22.57 -4.21
C LEU A 748 0.38 21.62 -3.50
N TYR A 749 1.68 21.66 -3.82
CA TYR A 749 2.68 20.90 -3.07
C TYR A 749 2.77 21.31 -1.59
N LEU A 750 2.57 22.59 -1.26
CA LEU A 750 2.46 23.02 0.14
C LEU A 750 1.23 22.39 0.82
N ALA A 751 0.11 22.31 0.12
CA ALA A 751 -1.11 21.67 0.63
C ALA A 751 -0.94 20.16 0.83
N ILE A 752 -0.22 19.47 -0.07
CA ILE A 752 0.08 18.03 0.01
C ILE A 752 0.74 17.64 1.34
N ARG A 753 1.60 18.51 1.89
CA ARG A 753 2.32 18.24 3.16
C ARG A 753 1.40 18.00 4.35
N THR A 754 0.22 18.61 4.34
CA THR A 754 -0.78 18.49 5.40
C THR A 754 -1.99 17.67 4.98
N ALA A 755 -2.03 17.23 3.71
CA ALA A 755 -3.11 16.43 3.15
C ALA A 755 -2.98 14.97 3.56
N ASP A 756 -4.12 14.33 3.79
CA ASP A 756 -4.19 12.87 3.93
C ASP A 756 -4.04 12.16 2.57
N GLU A 757 -3.85 10.84 2.58
CA GLU A 757 -3.52 10.05 1.37
C GLU A 757 -4.52 10.25 0.21
N GLN A 758 -5.83 10.23 0.52
CA GLN A 758 -6.87 10.41 -0.49
C GLN A 758 -6.91 11.85 -1.02
N GLU A 759 -6.60 12.82 -0.16
CA GLU A 759 -6.49 14.23 -0.56
C GLU A 759 -5.30 14.48 -1.49
N ARG A 760 -4.19 13.78 -1.26
CA ARG A 760 -3.02 13.88 -2.11
C ARG A 760 -3.32 13.42 -3.54
N GLU A 761 -4.05 12.33 -3.73
CA GLU A 761 -4.43 11.84 -5.05
C GLU A 761 -5.14 12.92 -5.89
N VAL A 762 -6.16 13.58 -5.31
CA VAL A 762 -6.89 14.65 -6.00
C VAL A 762 -6.00 15.87 -6.27
N LEU A 763 -5.10 16.22 -5.33
CA LEU A 763 -4.15 17.31 -5.52
C LEU A 763 -3.15 17.01 -6.65
N TYR A 764 -2.70 15.77 -6.80
CA TYR A 764 -1.83 15.36 -7.92
C TYR A 764 -2.56 15.42 -9.26
N GLU A 765 -3.84 15.04 -9.34
CA GLU A 765 -4.64 15.22 -10.55
C GLU A 765 -4.83 16.71 -10.90
N GLN A 766 -5.07 17.58 -9.92
CA GLN A 766 -5.13 19.04 -10.15
C GLN A 766 -3.80 19.61 -10.64
N ILE A 767 -2.68 19.07 -10.14
CA ILE A 767 -1.35 19.42 -10.64
C ILE A 767 -1.22 19.01 -12.11
N ALA A 768 -1.75 17.84 -12.51
CA ALA A 768 -1.75 17.40 -13.91
C ALA A 768 -2.60 18.34 -14.81
N ASP A 769 -3.79 18.73 -14.37
CA ASP A 769 -4.67 19.67 -15.09
C ASP A 769 -3.98 21.02 -15.35
N ILE A 770 -3.25 21.54 -14.35
CA ILE A 770 -2.49 22.81 -14.49
C ILE A 770 -1.37 22.66 -15.52
N LYS A 771 -0.72 21.49 -15.59
CA LYS A 771 0.34 21.23 -16.58
C LYS A 771 -0.21 21.13 -17.99
N GLU A 772 -1.33 20.44 -18.19
CA GLU A 772 -1.97 20.36 -19.51
C GLU A 772 -2.35 21.76 -20.03
N GLU A 773 -2.93 22.59 -19.15
CA GLU A 773 -3.24 23.99 -19.47
C GLU A 773 -1.98 24.80 -19.79
N ARG A 774 -0.90 24.65 -18.99
CA ARG A 774 0.40 25.28 -19.26
C ARG A 774 0.89 24.91 -20.66
N ASP A 775 0.93 23.62 -20.99
CA ASP A 775 1.49 23.12 -22.25
C ASP A 775 0.68 23.61 -23.45
N LYS A 776 -0.65 23.63 -23.34
CA LYS A 776 -1.54 24.20 -24.35
C LYS A 776 -1.29 25.69 -24.57
N GLN A 777 -1.13 26.46 -23.49
CA GLN A 777 -0.85 27.90 -23.60
C GLN A 777 0.54 28.17 -24.15
N VAL A 778 1.56 27.42 -23.71
CA VAL A 778 2.93 27.54 -24.22
C VAL A 778 2.96 27.22 -25.70
N SER A 779 2.32 26.14 -26.15
CA SER A 779 2.28 25.76 -27.57
C SER A 779 1.67 26.84 -28.46
N LYS A 780 0.70 27.62 -27.96
CA LYS A 780 0.12 28.76 -28.68
C LYS A 780 1.14 29.86 -28.99
N TRP A 781 2.11 30.09 -28.11
CA TRP A 781 3.09 31.17 -28.23
C TRP A 781 4.45 30.72 -28.76
N LEU A 782 4.79 29.43 -28.58
CA LEU A 782 6.02 28.82 -29.06
C LEU A 782 5.94 28.56 -30.56
N THR A 783 6.20 29.62 -31.32
CA THR A 783 5.89 29.70 -32.76
C THR A 783 7.06 29.30 -33.66
N ASN A 784 8.29 29.38 -33.18
CA ASN A 784 9.50 29.02 -33.93
C ASN A 784 10.67 28.67 -32.98
N LYS A 785 11.79 28.18 -33.54
CA LYS A 785 13.02 27.84 -32.79
C LYS A 785 13.67 29.05 -32.10
N ASN A 786 13.56 30.26 -32.65
CA ASN A 786 14.14 31.47 -32.05
C ASN A 786 13.48 31.81 -30.70
N VAL A 787 12.13 31.75 -30.65
CA VAL A 787 11.38 31.97 -29.41
C VAL A 787 11.81 30.96 -28.34
N LEU A 788 11.97 29.68 -28.71
CA LEU A 788 12.47 28.63 -27.82
C LEU A 788 13.85 28.98 -27.24
N ILE A 789 14.81 29.35 -28.09
CA ILE A 789 16.17 29.72 -27.68
C ILE A 789 16.17 30.94 -26.74
N LEU A 790 15.37 31.96 -27.03
CA LEU A 790 15.23 33.14 -26.17
C LEU A 790 14.68 32.78 -24.78
N VAL A 791 13.73 31.85 -24.70
CA VAL A 791 13.16 31.39 -23.42
C VAL A 791 14.18 30.55 -22.65
N LEU A 792 14.86 29.61 -23.31
CA LEU A 792 15.91 28.79 -22.70
C LEU A 792 17.02 29.68 -22.10
N ARG A 793 17.57 30.62 -22.88
CA ARG A 793 18.61 31.56 -22.40
C ARG A 793 18.14 32.44 -21.25
N HIS A 794 16.89 32.90 -21.28
CA HIS A 794 16.32 33.67 -20.18
C HIS A 794 16.36 32.84 -18.89
N TYR A 795 15.91 31.60 -18.94
CA TYR A 795 15.86 30.76 -17.75
C TYR A 795 17.22 30.20 -17.33
N GLU A 796 18.09 29.83 -18.25
CA GLU A 796 19.45 29.37 -17.93
C GLU A 796 20.26 30.47 -17.25
N LYS A 797 20.05 31.74 -17.62
CA LYS A 797 20.70 32.87 -16.94
C LYS A 797 20.17 33.09 -15.52
N ASN A 798 18.88 32.87 -15.27
CA ASN A 798 18.22 33.25 -14.02
C ASN A 798 17.97 32.06 -13.07
N SER A 799 17.97 30.83 -13.57
CA SER A 799 17.53 29.60 -12.89
C SER A 799 17.99 28.32 -13.64
N ALA A 800 19.28 28.20 -13.95
CA ALA A 800 19.85 27.09 -14.75
C ALA A 800 19.50 25.67 -14.28
N ALA A 801 19.27 25.48 -12.97
CA ALA A 801 18.94 24.20 -12.38
C ALA A 801 17.44 23.84 -12.39
N ASP A 802 16.55 24.71 -12.89
CA ASP A 802 15.11 24.49 -12.78
C ASP A 802 14.57 23.65 -13.95
N TRP A 803 14.31 22.37 -13.68
CA TRP A 803 13.81 21.42 -14.68
C TRP A 803 12.42 21.78 -15.21
N ARG A 804 11.59 22.51 -14.45
CA ARG A 804 10.18 22.80 -14.79
C ARG A 804 10.01 23.64 -16.05
N ILE A 805 11.07 24.33 -16.46
CA ILE A 805 11.12 25.08 -17.71
C ILE A 805 11.06 24.11 -18.89
N TYR A 806 11.91 23.09 -18.88
CA TYR A 806 11.99 22.07 -19.93
C TYR A 806 10.73 21.20 -19.97
N ALA A 807 10.07 20.99 -18.82
CA ALA A 807 8.80 20.26 -18.75
C ALA A 807 7.71 20.85 -19.65
N ALA A 808 7.69 22.18 -19.83
CA ALA A 808 6.73 22.86 -20.69
C ALA A 808 7.00 22.65 -22.19
N PHE A 809 8.18 22.15 -22.56
CA PHE A 809 8.62 22.00 -23.93
C PHE A 809 8.84 20.55 -24.34
N ILE A 810 8.92 19.61 -23.40
CA ILE A 810 9.39 18.24 -23.63
C ILE A 810 8.60 17.50 -24.73
N ASN A 811 7.29 17.79 -24.82
CA ASN A 811 6.37 17.22 -25.81
C ASN A 811 6.11 18.15 -27.01
N HIS A 812 6.74 19.32 -27.06
CA HIS A 812 6.52 20.29 -28.13
C HIS A 812 7.30 19.90 -29.39
N PRO A 813 6.69 19.94 -30.59
CA PRO A 813 7.36 19.54 -31.84
C PRO A 813 8.66 20.30 -32.10
N ILE A 814 8.67 21.62 -31.89
CA ILE A 814 9.84 22.48 -32.10
C ILE A 814 11.01 22.08 -31.18
N PHE A 815 10.73 21.69 -29.93
CA PHE A 815 11.78 21.26 -29.00
C PHE A 815 12.27 19.85 -29.33
N SER A 816 11.37 18.96 -29.76
CA SER A 816 11.72 17.61 -30.21
C SER A 816 12.60 17.63 -31.46
N GLU A 817 12.29 18.48 -32.43
CA GLU A 817 13.10 18.70 -33.64
C GLU A 817 14.48 19.25 -33.28
N LEU A 818 14.54 20.20 -32.35
CA LEU A 818 15.80 20.78 -31.86
C LEU A 818 16.68 19.74 -31.15
N LEU A 819 16.10 18.92 -30.27
CA LEU A 819 16.82 17.83 -29.63
C LEU A 819 17.32 16.80 -30.65
N TRP A 820 16.57 16.58 -31.73
CA TRP A 820 17.00 15.70 -32.82
C TRP A 820 18.19 16.27 -33.59
N GLU A 821 18.19 17.57 -33.90
CA GLU A 821 19.34 18.24 -34.54
C GLU A 821 20.61 18.17 -33.68
N LEU A 822 20.44 18.13 -32.36
CA LEU A 822 21.55 17.96 -31.41
C LEU A 822 21.97 16.50 -31.23
N TYR A 823 21.08 15.54 -31.46
CA TYR A 823 21.34 14.14 -31.21
C TYR A 823 22.22 13.52 -32.30
N ASP A 824 23.37 12.99 -31.91
CA ASP A 824 24.35 12.40 -32.84
C ASP A 824 24.03 10.95 -33.28
N GLY A 825 22.91 10.40 -32.81
CA GLY A 825 22.46 9.05 -33.15
C GLY A 825 23.11 7.94 -32.30
N THR A 826 23.86 8.28 -31.26
CA THR A 826 24.57 7.32 -30.41
C THR A 826 24.15 7.42 -28.94
N ALA A 827 23.80 6.28 -28.35
CA ALA A 827 23.60 6.15 -26.90
C ALA A 827 24.00 4.74 -26.47
N GLU A 828 24.67 4.64 -25.32
CA GLU A 828 25.00 3.36 -24.69
C GLU A 828 23.81 2.91 -23.84
N GLN A 829 23.32 1.70 -24.07
CA GLN A 829 22.27 1.10 -23.25
C GLN A 829 22.90 0.12 -22.26
N VAL A 830 22.60 0.29 -20.98
CA VAL A 830 22.92 -0.70 -19.95
C VAL A 830 21.98 -1.89 -20.11
N THR A 831 22.55 -3.08 -20.26
CA THR A 831 21.80 -4.33 -20.40
C THR A 831 22.42 -5.42 -19.55
N GLU A 832 21.59 -6.32 -19.01
CA GLU A 832 22.07 -7.51 -18.31
C GLU A 832 22.83 -8.38 -19.33
N ASP A 833 24.05 -8.78 -18.96
CA ASP A 833 24.95 -9.58 -19.80
C ASP A 833 25.84 -10.42 -18.89
N GLU A 834 25.80 -11.74 -19.01
CA GLU A 834 26.58 -12.67 -18.19
C GLU A 834 28.10 -12.41 -18.26
N ASN A 835 28.57 -11.85 -19.38
CA ASN A 835 29.98 -11.50 -19.60
C ASN A 835 30.26 -10.01 -19.34
N GLY A 836 29.30 -9.29 -18.74
CA GLY A 836 29.40 -7.87 -18.46
C GLY A 836 30.47 -7.51 -17.43
N GLU A 837 31.08 -6.33 -17.58
CA GLU A 837 32.12 -5.83 -16.69
C GLU A 837 31.57 -5.19 -15.40
N TYR A 838 30.30 -4.73 -15.42
CA TYR A 838 29.65 -4.11 -14.28
C TYR A 838 28.88 -5.14 -13.47
N THR A 839 28.86 -4.99 -12.15
CA THR A 839 28.09 -5.88 -11.25
C THR A 839 27.13 -5.06 -10.41
N LEU A 840 25.83 -5.34 -10.49
CA LEU A 840 24.79 -4.72 -9.67
C LEU A 840 24.04 -5.80 -8.91
N TYR A 841 24.09 -5.78 -7.57
CA TYR A 841 23.39 -6.75 -6.72
C TYR A 841 23.61 -8.21 -7.16
N GLY A 842 24.85 -8.56 -7.49
CA GLY A 842 25.25 -9.91 -7.92
C GLY A 842 25.00 -10.24 -9.40
N ARG A 843 24.37 -9.34 -10.17
CA ARG A 843 24.09 -9.53 -11.60
C ARG A 843 25.08 -8.77 -12.47
N LYS A 844 25.42 -9.32 -13.63
CA LYS A 844 26.39 -8.75 -14.57
C LYS A 844 25.71 -7.89 -15.63
N PHE A 845 26.32 -6.75 -15.94
CA PHE A 845 25.81 -5.77 -16.91
C PHE A 845 26.92 -5.30 -17.84
N ALA A 846 26.53 -5.00 -19.09
CA ALA A 846 27.39 -4.39 -20.09
C ALA A 846 26.71 -3.17 -20.70
N LYS A 847 27.51 -2.23 -21.16
CA LYS A 847 27.06 -1.14 -22.01
C LYS A 847 27.14 -1.58 -23.46
N LYS A 848 26.01 -1.51 -24.17
CA LYS A 848 25.94 -1.89 -25.58
C LYS A 848 25.50 -0.68 -26.40
N TYR A 849 26.21 -0.44 -27.50
CA TYR A 849 25.79 0.54 -28.48
C TYR A 849 24.46 0.13 -29.09
N LYS A 850 23.45 0.98 -28.96
CA LYS A 850 22.18 0.80 -29.65
C LYS A 850 21.97 1.96 -30.59
N LYS A 851 21.93 1.65 -31.89
CA LYS A 851 21.50 2.62 -32.91
C LYS A 851 20.00 2.83 -32.71
N MET A 852 19.61 3.93 -32.07
CA MET A 852 18.20 4.23 -31.84
C MET A 852 17.54 4.52 -33.20
N ARG A 853 16.86 3.52 -33.78
CA ARG A 853 15.93 3.72 -34.90
C ARG A 853 14.63 4.27 -34.32
N MET A 854 14.10 5.34 -34.93
CA MET A 854 12.78 5.84 -34.57
C MET A 854 11.68 4.86 -34.99
N GLU A 855 10.73 4.64 -34.09
CA GLU A 855 9.31 4.40 -34.42
C GLU A 855 8.56 5.73 -34.39
#